data_AF-A0A4Q8ALP3-F1
#
_entry.id   AF-A0A4Q8ALP3-F1
#
_cell.length_a   1.000
_cell.length_b   1.000
_cell.length_c   1.000
_cell.angle_alpha   90.00
_cell.angle_beta   90.00
_cell.angle_gamma   90.00
#
_symmetry.space_group_name_H-M   'P 1'
#
loop_
_entity.id
_entity.type
_entity.pdbx_description
1 polymer ?
#
loop_
_entity_poly.entity_id
_entity_poly.type
_entity_poly.pdbx_seq_one_letter_code
_entity_poly.pdbx_strand_id
1 'polypeptide(L)'
;MTAGALMLTGAVSLDAVATESAAVAAPDSNGLNLGGDGSSLLTAETEAVAPGLDLTSFRRVQGAGWVSGHVMVADLSTPTLSLDVLDAGTVSGGATVSEQISGTGAVAAVNGDYFDMNASVAPVSTNVSSTQGIRTASPADRPAFTMNDGLATVQKLMVQGTVEFAGGSTTLSGINTPSVEANRIGLYTSIWGSYPLNAPIGGATDIAAVSVVDGLVSAIETDPAALTQPANIPSGTSVLVGRGTQAVALSALSVGDPIVITTGVSKDVDLAVSGNQWLVADGVQTPDDQVEAARTAVGVSRDGSTVYVVAVDGRAGDSRGLTVQELGRLMLDLGAWNAINLDGGGSTTMLARTAGNTEATVVNRPSDGNERIVANSLAFFSSAPAAQLSDVMVAPALKRQGADTVLPGLHRTLTGTGLDANLQGIPAEGAFAADSATVSLEAIDGGSARVLGVAAGQASVNYTAEGKTASSGIRVLGELQRITADKSVVALQTAGQTGEVRLTALDGDGNRVPVEVSDASVQAGEKVSVVPNGLDSWLITPTADAGSATITFTVGGRSVDVAVTIGYDVTTVADFSNGADWKFASDRAAGTLTPMPAGGPNGEDALRLQHDFTTSTATRGSYAVAPAPIQIPGQPQALSLWIKGDGSGIWPRIQLKSAAGVTSNLDGPMVTWNDWQQVRFTVPVGTAYPIEISRVRFMETRTAVSYQGDVSIAGLEAIVPASVDQPASPYVHDPIIAANGTVDGRAQRIAVMSDAQFVGRNPDSVNAQGARKALREIVAENPDLLVINGDFVDEAADIDFELAERILDEEVGSKLPWIYVPGNHEVMGAPISNFEKFFGAASGTRDLGSTRIITLNSSAGTLRGGGMAQLNMLEAQLKDAASDAGVTGVMVFFHHPSDDPLSSKDSQLGDRYEAAALNERFATFRKDTGKSIAVINGHVGVFHGASVDGVSQIINGNSGKGPAGAADHGGFVGWTLLGVNPRAGVVGANPDSVSSRINWMQAETRPRVDELRLDAPTVMTVGETASVASTLVQDGGREVPVAWPVTAQWAGEGVTVVDGGSTRSQERAASTLRLNTLTGELTATQAGTAMLSVTVNGVRAEVPVTVAGAPVDPVDPTDPTDPTDPVDPTDPTGPTDPTDPSGPGNGNGGSTGEGSDVAGGSSDTGAIATTGFAAGSLGLGGAILLLAGAALVVIRRRKLRTRQ
;
A
#
# COMPACT_ATOMS: atom_id res chain seq x y z
N MET A 1 19.56 61.45 51.42
CA MET A 1 19.20 60.92 52.75
C MET A 1 18.40 59.65 52.50
N THR A 2 19.06 58.50 52.47
CA THR A 2 19.19 57.54 53.60
C THR A 2 17.88 56.93 54.06
N ALA A 3 17.91 55.59 54.04
CA ALA A 3 17.20 54.61 54.86
C ALA A 3 15.74 54.28 54.47
N GLY A 4 15.33 53.02 54.37
CA GLY A 4 16.01 51.76 54.70
C GLY A 4 15.03 50.77 55.34
N ALA A 5 14.77 49.68 54.60
CA ALA A 5 14.48 48.31 55.02
C ALA A 5 13.44 48.02 56.13
N LEU A 6 12.38 47.25 55.80
CA LEU A 6 12.28 45.79 56.02
C LEU A 6 10.89 45.28 55.55
N MET A 7 10.83 44.13 54.85
CA MET A 7 9.90 42.99 55.07
C MET A 7 9.63 42.16 53.80
N LEU A 8 10.04 40.88 53.89
CA LEU A 8 9.51 39.64 53.30
C LEU A 8 9.22 39.53 51.79
N THR A 9 10.08 38.76 51.12
CA THR A 9 9.86 38.07 49.86
C THR A 9 9.00 36.81 50.05
N GLY A 10 7.95 36.67 49.24
CA GLY A 10 7.19 35.43 49.13
C GLY A 10 6.01 35.53 48.15
N ALA A 11 6.28 35.31 46.87
CA ALA A 11 5.37 34.69 45.89
C ALA A 11 6.07 34.63 44.52
N VAL A 12 6.51 33.44 44.11
CA VAL A 12 6.82 33.14 42.71
C VAL A 12 5.51 32.77 42.06
N SER A 13 5.03 33.56 41.10
CA SER A 13 3.93 33.18 40.22
C SER A 13 4.47 32.14 39.23
N LEU A 14 3.92 30.94 39.29
CA LEU A 14 4.00 29.97 38.20
C LEU A 14 3.06 30.46 37.09
N ASP A 15 3.62 31.06 36.04
CA ASP A 15 2.91 31.21 34.78
C ASP A 15 2.78 29.83 34.15
N ALA A 16 1.57 29.27 34.21
CA ALA A 16 1.19 28.11 33.44
C ALA A 16 1.17 28.51 31.96
N VAL A 17 2.15 28.03 31.20
CA VAL A 17 2.09 28.04 29.74
C VAL A 17 0.91 27.16 29.34
N ALA A 18 -0.20 27.78 28.94
CA ALA A 18 -1.29 27.09 28.30
C ALA A 18 -0.77 26.55 26.97
N THR A 19 -0.53 25.24 26.91
CA THR A 19 -0.38 24.53 25.63
C THR A 19 -1.73 24.57 24.94
N GLU A 20 -1.89 25.44 23.94
CA GLU A 20 -3.04 25.37 23.04
C GLU A 20 -3.10 23.95 22.45
N SER A 21 -4.23 23.27 22.66
CA SER A 21 -4.53 22.00 22.03
C SER A 21 -4.72 22.25 20.53
N ALA A 22 -3.68 22.07 19.73
CA ALA A 22 -3.79 22.22 18.29
C ALA A 22 -4.74 21.16 17.72
N ALA A 23 -5.71 21.60 16.92
CA ALA A 23 -6.57 20.70 16.15
C ALA A 23 -5.72 19.97 15.09
N VAL A 24 -6.10 18.74 14.73
CA VAL A 24 -5.54 18.06 13.55
C VAL A 24 -5.67 19.00 12.36
N ALA A 25 -4.56 19.28 11.67
CA ALA A 25 -4.56 20.19 10.54
C ALA A 25 -5.55 19.67 9.48
N ALA A 26 -6.41 20.57 9.00
CA ALA A 26 -7.28 20.24 7.88
C ALA A 26 -6.43 20.03 6.62
N PRO A 27 -6.82 19.14 5.70
CA PRO A 27 -6.20 19.05 4.39
C PRO A 27 -6.16 20.44 3.73
N ASP A 28 -5.04 20.78 3.11
CA ASP A 28 -4.91 22.04 2.40
C ASP A 28 -5.71 21.98 1.10
N SER A 29 -6.91 22.54 1.17
CA SER A 29 -7.87 22.56 0.08
C SER A 29 -8.13 23.97 -0.41
N ASN A 30 -7.43 24.97 0.14
CA ASN A 30 -7.69 26.39 -0.08
C ASN A 30 -9.19 26.76 0.04
N GLY A 31 -9.89 26.15 1.00
CA GLY A 31 -11.31 26.37 1.26
C GLY A 31 -12.29 25.61 0.35
N LEU A 32 -11.81 24.78 -0.58
CA LEU A 32 -12.65 23.95 -1.44
C LEU A 32 -13.29 22.79 -0.66
N ASN A 33 -14.59 22.55 -0.89
CA ASN A 33 -15.28 21.40 -0.32
C ASN A 33 -14.99 20.13 -1.14
N LEU A 34 -13.89 19.45 -0.80
CA LEU A 34 -13.45 18.21 -1.46
C LEU A 34 -13.82 16.95 -0.67
N GLY A 35 -14.44 17.11 0.51
CA GLY A 35 -14.87 15.98 1.34
C GLY A 35 -15.92 15.12 0.65
N GLY A 36 -16.91 15.73 0.00
CA GLY A 36 -18.02 15.05 -0.67
C GLY A 36 -18.88 14.21 0.27
N ASP A 37 -20.15 14.02 -0.11
CA ASP A 37 -21.07 13.27 0.73
C ASP A 37 -20.67 11.78 0.84
N GLY A 38 -20.56 11.28 2.07
CA GLY A 38 -20.25 9.86 2.32
C GLY A 38 -18.82 9.44 1.99
N SER A 39 -17.88 10.37 1.86
CA SER A 39 -16.45 10.07 1.70
C SER A 39 -15.66 10.24 3.00
N SER A 40 -14.47 9.64 3.05
CA SER A 40 -13.54 9.74 4.18
C SER A 40 -12.08 9.75 3.69
N LEU A 41 -11.12 9.91 4.61
CA LEU A 41 -9.68 9.88 4.33
C LEU A 41 -9.26 10.88 3.25
N LEU A 42 -9.83 12.09 3.31
CA LEU A 42 -9.48 13.17 2.39
C LEU A 42 -8.04 13.62 2.63
N THR A 43 -7.25 13.60 1.57
CA THR A 43 -5.97 14.33 1.46
C THR A 43 -6.10 15.38 0.36
N ALA A 44 -5.59 16.58 0.59
CA ALA A 44 -5.58 17.66 -0.37
C ALA A 44 -4.33 18.54 -0.18
N GLU A 45 -3.81 19.06 -1.29
CA GLU A 45 -2.68 19.99 -1.35
C GLU A 45 -2.96 21.06 -2.41
N THR A 46 -2.71 22.34 -2.07
CA THR A 46 -2.87 23.46 -3.00
C THR A 46 -1.52 24.06 -3.36
N GLU A 47 -1.30 24.28 -4.65
CA GLU A 47 -0.15 24.98 -5.21
C GLU A 47 -0.62 26.15 -6.09
N ALA A 48 0.02 27.32 -5.94
CA ALA A 48 -0.21 28.45 -6.84
C ALA A 48 0.39 28.17 -8.23
N VAL A 49 -0.27 28.63 -9.29
CA VAL A 49 0.20 28.46 -10.69
C VAL A 49 0.60 29.82 -11.29
N ALA A 50 -0.28 30.81 -11.16
CA ALA A 50 -0.07 32.20 -11.57
C ALA A 50 -0.97 33.10 -10.70
N PRO A 51 -0.80 34.44 -10.72
CA PRO A 51 -1.73 35.33 -10.03
C PRO A 51 -3.18 35.06 -10.47
N GLY A 52 -4.05 34.77 -9.49
CA GLY A 52 -5.45 34.43 -9.73
C GLY A 52 -5.70 33.00 -10.21
N LEU A 53 -4.70 32.11 -10.21
CA LEU A 53 -4.84 30.72 -10.64
C LEU A 53 -4.15 29.76 -9.66
N ASP A 54 -4.94 28.94 -8.98
CA ASP A 54 -4.48 27.92 -8.04
C ASP A 54 -4.85 26.51 -8.51
N LEU A 55 -4.00 25.53 -8.20
CA LEU A 55 -4.22 24.11 -8.42
C LEU A 55 -4.38 23.39 -7.07
N THR A 56 -5.45 22.63 -6.89
CA THR A 56 -5.64 21.77 -5.72
C THR A 56 -5.76 20.32 -6.15
N SER A 57 -4.84 19.47 -5.68
CA SER A 57 -4.86 18.02 -5.90
C SER A 57 -5.49 17.34 -4.69
N PHE A 58 -6.36 16.35 -4.91
CA PHE A 58 -7.03 15.65 -3.81
C PHE A 58 -7.23 14.16 -4.07
N ARG A 59 -7.41 13.43 -2.98
CA ARG A 59 -7.81 12.02 -2.98
C ARG A 59 -8.74 11.75 -1.81
N ARG A 60 -9.77 10.94 -2.04
CA ARG A 60 -10.72 10.49 -1.01
C ARG A 60 -11.23 9.08 -1.31
N VAL A 61 -11.69 8.38 -0.28
CA VAL A 61 -12.37 7.09 -0.44
C VAL A 61 -13.88 7.25 -0.27
N GLN A 62 -14.65 6.62 -1.16
CA GLN A 62 -16.10 6.54 -1.12
C GLN A 62 -16.54 5.07 -1.12
N GLY A 63 -17.83 4.81 -0.88
CA GLY A 63 -18.36 3.44 -0.86
C GLY A 63 -18.01 2.64 -2.13
N ALA A 64 -18.08 3.28 -3.30
CA ALA A 64 -17.75 2.69 -4.59
C ALA A 64 -16.23 2.50 -4.83
N GLY A 65 -15.36 3.24 -4.13
CA GLY A 65 -13.90 3.14 -4.28
C GLY A 65 -13.20 4.48 -4.14
N TRP A 66 -11.90 4.50 -4.46
CA TRP A 66 -11.06 5.69 -4.45
C TRP A 66 -11.40 6.65 -5.58
N VAL A 67 -11.28 7.95 -5.29
CA VAL A 67 -11.37 9.04 -6.26
C VAL A 67 -10.16 9.95 -6.04
N SER A 68 -9.38 10.14 -7.10
CA SER A 68 -8.27 11.10 -7.14
C SER A 68 -8.53 12.13 -8.24
N GLY A 69 -8.26 13.40 -7.96
CA GLY A 69 -8.53 14.46 -8.93
C GLY A 69 -7.81 15.77 -8.63
N HIS A 70 -7.94 16.70 -9.57
CA HIS A 70 -7.26 17.99 -9.58
C HIS A 70 -8.27 19.08 -9.93
N VAL A 71 -8.21 20.19 -9.20
CA VAL A 71 -9.10 21.34 -9.37
C VAL A 71 -8.27 22.58 -9.59
N MET A 72 -8.41 23.20 -10.76
CA MET A 72 -7.91 24.54 -11.02
C MET A 72 -9.00 25.57 -10.73
N VAL A 73 -8.66 26.61 -9.97
CA VAL A 73 -9.57 27.72 -9.67
C VAL A 73 -8.98 29.00 -10.23
N ALA A 74 -9.69 29.62 -11.17
CA ALA A 74 -9.31 30.86 -11.82
C ALA A 74 -10.20 32.02 -11.36
N ASP A 75 -9.59 33.05 -10.77
CA ASP A 75 -10.23 34.33 -10.44
C ASP A 75 -10.06 35.32 -11.60
N LEU A 76 -11.12 35.48 -12.38
CA LEU A 76 -11.18 36.35 -13.55
C LEU A 76 -11.20 37.84 -13.20
N SER A 77 -11.31 38.20 -11.91
CA SER A 77 -11.09 39.58 -11.48
C SER A 77 -9.61 39.98 -11.52
N THR A 78 -8.70 39.00 -11.66
CA THR A 78 -7.27 39.22 -11.81
C THR A 78 -6.94 39.71 -13.24
N PRO A 79 -6.53 40.98 -13.44
CA PRO A 79 -6.42 41.56 -14.78
C PRO A 79 -5.34 40.93 -15.68
N THR A 80 -4.40 40.19 -15.08
CA THR A 80 -3.32 39.53 -15.80
C THR A 80 -3.68 38.12 -16.26
N LEU A 81 -4.78 37.54 -15.77
CA LEU A 81 -5.19 36.18 -16.11
C LEU A 81 -6.11 36.21 -17.34
N SER A 82 -5.81 35.40 -18.34
CA SER A 82 -6.64 35.25 -19.54
C SER A 82 -6.71 33.80 -20.00
N LEU A 83 -7.75 33.46 -20.76
CA LEU A 83 -7.98 32.11 -21.28
C LEU A 83 -8.06 32.15 -22.82
N ASP A 84 -7.68 31.05 -23.47
CA ASP A 84 -7.93 30.81 -24.90
C ASP A 84 -8.19 29.32 -25.17
N VAL A 85 -8.79 29.02 -26.33
CA VAL A 85 -8.89 27.67 -26.87
C VAL A 85 -7.77 27.45 -27.86
N LEU A 86 -6.94 26.42 -27.61
CA LEU A 86 -5.82 26.06 -28.46
C LEU A 86 -6.09 24.76 -29.22
N ASP A 87 -5.54 24.66 -30.42
CA ASP A 87 -5.41 23.45 -31.22
C ASP A 87 -3.98 23.37 -31.78
N ALA A 88 -3.62 22.34 -32.54
CA ALA A 88 -2.27 22.23 -33.10
C ALA A 88 -2.03 23.11 -34.36
N GLY A 89 -2.75 24.22 -34.47
CA GLY A 89 -2.73 25.17 -35.59
C GLY A 89 -3.77 24.90 -36.67
N THR A 90 -4.31 23.68 -36.72
CA THR A 90 -5.43 23.31 -37.61
C THR A 90 -6.45 22.46 -36.88
N VAL A 91 -7.71 22.58 -37.28
CA VAL A 91 -8.87 21.92 -36.67
C VAL A 91 -8.81 20.39 -36.83
N SER A 92 -8.28 19.87 -37.94
CA SER A 92 -8.13 18.41 -38.19
C SER A 92 -6.72 17.86 -37.92
N GLY A 93 -5.87 18.61 -37.21
CA GLY A 93 -4.50 18.23 -36.89
C GLY A 93 -4.31 18.06 -35.40
N GLY A 94 -5.02 17.12 -34.76
CA GLY A 94 -4.97 16.91 -33.31
C GLY A 94 -3.56 16.67 -32.77
N ALA A 95 -3.36 17.00 -31.50
CA ALA A 95 -2.11 16.81 -30.76
C ALA A 95 -2.41 16.56 -29.27
N THR A 96 -1.44 16.08 -28.50
CA THR A 96 -1.56 16.01 -27.04
C THR A 96 -1.73 17.42 -26.44
N VAL A 97 -2.27 17.54 -25.22
CA VAL A 97 -2.45 18.86 -24.58
C VAL A 97 -1.10 19.53 -24.36
N SER A 98 -0.07 18.76 -23.96
CA SER A 98 1.32 19.23 -23.87
C SER A 98 1.84 19.84 -25.18
N GLU A 99 1.62 19.17 -26.31
CA GLU A 99 2.05 19.66 -27.62
C GLU A 99 1.29 20.92 -28.05
N GLN A 100 -0.01 21.01 -27.77
CA GLN A 100 -0.83 22.18 -28.12
C GLN A 100 -0.37 23.45 -27.39
N ILE A 101 0.09 23.34 -26.14
CA ILE A 101 0.51 24.51 -25.36
C ILE A 101 1.99 24.86 -25.52
N SER A 102 2.79 23.95 -26.06
CA SER A 102 4.24 24.14 -26.19
C SER A 102 4.58 25.40 -26.99
N GLY A 103 5.41 26.27 -26.41
CA GLY A 103 5.84 27.53 -27.04
C GLY A 103 4.77 28.64 -27.10
N THR A 104 3.57 28.43 -26.55
CA THR A 104 2.49 29.44 -26.57
C THR A 104 2.57 30.44 -25.41
N GLY A 105 3.28 30.07 -24.32
CA GLY A 105 3.30 30.84 -23.08
C GLY A 105 2.16 30.53 -22.11
N ALA A 106 1.32 29.52 -22.40
CA ALA A 106 0.31 29.06 -21.46
C ALA A 106 0.95 28.54 -20.16
N VAL A 107 0.35 28.88 -19.03
CA VAL A 107 0.81 28.47 -17.69
C VAL A 107 0.09 27.23 -17.19
N ALA A 108 -1.08 26.92 -17.77
CA ALA A 108 -1.83 25.71 -17.49
C ALA A 108 -2.79 25.40 -18.65
N ALA A 109 -3.27 24.16 -18.74
CA ALA A 109 -4.27 23.78 -19.73
C ALA A 109 -5.04 22.52 -19.30
N VAL A 110 -6.19 22.32 -19.91
CA VAL A 110 -6.96 21.07 -19.82
C VAL A 110 -7.50 20.70 -21.20
N ASN A 111 -7.75 19.41 -21.47
CA ASN A 111 -8.39 18.98 -22.72
C ASN A 111 -9.80 19.62 -22.90
N GLY A 112 -10.19 19.85 -24.16
CA GLY A 112 -11.42 20.56 -24.50
C GLY A 112 -12.59 19.67 -24.96
N ASP A 113 -13.12 19.99 -26.15
CA ASP A 113 -14.36 19.45 -26.72
C ASP A 113 -14.23 17.98 -27.15
N TYR A 114 -15.39 17.35 -27.32
CA TYR A 114 -15.51 16.06 -27.98
C TYR A 114 -15.11 16.19 -29.45
N PHE A 115 -14.57 15.11 -30.01
CA PHE A 115 -14.01 15.14 -31.35
C PHE A 115 -14.20 13.83 -32.10
N ASP A 116 -14.03 13.90 -33.42
CA ASP A 116 -14.08 12.77 -34.35
C ASP A 116 -12.82 11.90 -34.26
N MET A 117 -12.66 11.24 -33.10
CA MET A 117 -11.42 10.63 -32.60
C MET A 117 -10.77 9.60 -33.52
N ASN A 118 -11.55 8.87 -34.33
CA ASN A 118 -11.05 7.80 -35.20
C ASN A 118 -10.97 8.22 -36.68
N ALA A 119 -11.10 9.51 -36.97
CA ALA A 119 -11.12 10.02 -38.33
C ALA A 119 -10.44 11.40 -38.44
N SER A 120 -11.21 12.49 -38.48
CA SER A 120 -10.66 13.83 -38.74
C SER A 120 -9.97 14.46 -37.54
N VAL A 121 -10.16 13.90 -36.35
CA VAL A 121 -9.81 14.47 -35.04
C VAL A 121 -10.35 15.88 -34.80
N ALA A 122 -11.27 16.38 -35.64
CA ALA A 122 -11.86 17.69 -35.50
C ALA A 122 -12.91 17.72 -34.38
N PRO A 123 -13.06 18.85 -33.66
CA PRO A 123 -14.13 19.03 -32.69
C PRO A 123 -15.50 18.85 -33.35
N VAL A 124 -16.45 18.23 -32.66
CA VAL A 124 -17.81 18.01 -33.17
C VAL A 124 -18.77 19.17 -32.86
N SER A 125 -18.37 20.08 -31.97
CA SER A 125 -19.19 21.18 -31.48
C SER A 125 -18.54 22.55 -31.77
N THR A 126 -19.13 23.63 -31.22
CA THR A 126 -18.72 25.00 -31.53
C THR A 126 -17.59 25.45 -30.60
N ASN A 127 -16.47 25.88 -31.17
CA ASN A 127 -15.31 26.36 -30.44
C ASN A 127 -14.82 27.69 -31.03
N VAL A 128 -14.59 28.67 -30.16
CA VAL A 128 -14.16 30.03 -30.50
C VAL A 128 -12.92 30.36 -29.67
N SER A 129 -11.86 30.79 -30.36
CA SER A 129 -10.64 31.32 -29.73
C SER A 129 -10.75 32.84 -29.60
N SER A 130 -10.29 33.37 -28.47
CA SER A 130 -10.26 34.81 -28.19
C SER A 130 -9.28 35.56 -29.09
N THR A 131 -8.27 34.87 -29.63
CA THR A 131 -7.25 35.47 -30.50
C THR A 131 -7.41 35.07 -31.97
N GLN A 132 -8.01 33.91 -32.25
CA GLN A 132 -8.12 33.36 -33.62
C GLN A 132 -9.56 33.28 -34.15
N GLY A 133 -10.55 33.67 -33.34
CA GLY A 133 -11.97 33.66 -33.72
C GLY A 133 -12.55 32.25 -33.82
N ILE A 134 -13.57 32.08 -34.67
CA ILE A 134 -14.27 30.80 -34.85
C ILE A 134 -13.30 29.74 -35.39
N ARG A 135 -13.05 28.70 -34.58
CA ARG A 135 -12.28 27.52 -35.00
C ARG A 135 -13.21 26.54 -35.69
N THR A 136 -14.28 26.18 -34.99
CA THR A 136 -15.33 25.25 -35.43
C THR A 136 -16.68 25.80 -35.01
N ALA A 137 -17.71 25.69 -35.86
CA ALA A 137 -19.08 26.04 -35.48
C ALA A 137 -20.06 25.00 -35.96
N SER A 138 -20.79 24.37 -35.04
CA SER A 138 -21.70 23.26 -35.30
C SER A 138 -23.15 23.73 -35.36
N PRO A 139 -24.03 23.13 -36.18
CA PRO A 139 -25.46 23.45 -36.20
C PRO A 139 -26.21 22.96 -34.96
N ALA A 140 -25.60 22.06 -34.18
CA ALA A 140 -26.19 21.57 -32.95
C ALA A 140 -26.10 22.62 -31.83
N ASP A 141 -27.22 22.89 -31.17
CA ASP A 141 -27.32 23.77 -30.01
C ASP A 141 -26.78 23.07 -28.75
N ARG A 142 -25.46 23.15 -28.54
CA ARG A 142 -24.71 22.42 -27.51
C ARG A 142 -24.29 23.34 -26.36
N PRO A 143 -24.29 22.87 -25.11
CA PRO A 143 -23.79 23.65 -23.99
C PRO A 143 -22.28 23.89 -24.13
N ALA A 144 -21.86 25.13 -23.89
CA ALA A 144 -20.47 25.56 -23.97
C ALA A 144 -20.14 26.45 -22.78
N PHE A 145 -18.90 26.34 -22.30
CA PHE A 145 -18.28 27.38 -21.50
C PHE A 145 -17.91 28.51 -22.44
N THR A 146 -18.34 29.73 -22.11
CA THR A 146 -18.10 30.90 -22.94
C THR A 146 -17.62 32.08 -22.11
N MET A 147 -16.79 32.93 -22.69
CA MET A 147 -16.44 34.23 -22.11
C MET A 147 -16.82 35.37 -23.04
N ASN A 148 -17.24 36.48 -22.45
CA ASN A 148 -17.45 37.75 -23.14
C ASN A 148 -17.06 38.89 -22.20
N ASP A 149 -16.16 39.78 -22.63
CA ASP A 149 -15.67 40.93 -21.84
C ASP A 149 -15.14 40.52 -20.45
N GLY A 150 -14.42 39.39 -20.36
CA GLY A 150 -13.80 38.91 -19.12
C GLY A 150 -14.74 38.21 -18.13
N LEU A 151 -16.04 38.09 -18.44
CA LEU A 151 -17.01 37.33 -17.63
C LEU A 151 -17.26 35.96 -18.25
N ALA A 152 -17.27 34.92 -17.42
CA ALA A 152 -17.55 33.57 -17.83
C ALA A 152 -19.02 33.18 -17.61
N THR A 153 -19.58 32.40 -18.53
CA THR A 153 -20.91 31.81 -18.41
C THR A 153 -20.95 30.42 -19.06
N VAL A 154 -22.00 29.66 -18.78
CA VAL A 154 -22.35 28.46 -19.53
C VAL A 154 -23.64 28.74 -20.27
N GLN A 155 -23.61 28.57 -21.58
CA GLN A 155 -24.77 28.77 -22.44
C GLN A 155 -24.70 27.85 -23.66
N LYS A 156 -25.83 27.68 -24.35
CA LYS A 156 -25.82 26.92 -25.59
C LYS A 156 -25.34 27.75 -26.77
N LEU A 157 -24.53 27.15 -27.62
CA LEU A 157 -23.89 27.79 -28.75
C LEU A 157 -24.03 26.93 -30.01
N MET A 158 -24.38 27.57 -31.12
CA MET A 158 -24.48 26.96 -32.45
C MET A 158 -24.01 27.94 -33.52
N VAL A 159 -23.76 27.44 -34.73
CA VAL A 159 -23.39 28.26 -35.88
C VAL A 159 -24.51 29.24 -36.26
N GLN A 160 -24.13 30.47 -36.57
CA GLN A 160 -24.97 31.49 -37.18
C GLN A 160 -24.23 32.08 -38.37
N GLY A 161 -24.32 31.41 -39.52
CA GLY A 161 -23.69 31.87 -40.76
C GLY A 161 -24.62 31.73 -41.96
N THR A 162 -24.44 32.60 -42.95
CA THR A 162 -25.20 32.64 -44.20
C THR A 162 -24.28 32.67 -45.40
N VAL A 163 -24.76 32.13 -46.51
CA VAL A 163 -24.13 32.27 -47.82
C VAL A 163 -25.15 32.78 -48.81
N GLU A 164 -24.79 33.83 -49.53
CA GLU A 164 -25.62 34.46 -50.55
C GLU A 164 -24.92 34.39 -51.91
N PHE A 165 -25.64 33.89 -52.91
CA PHE A 165 -25.18 33.75 -54.29
C PHE A 165 -26.34 33.91 -55.26
N ALA A 166 -26.09 33.96 -56.57
CA ALA A 166 -27.12 34.21 -57.59
C ALA A 166 -28.30 33.21 -57.56
N GLY A 167 -28.10 32.02 -57.00
CA GLY A 167 -29.11 30.97 -56.82
C GLY A 167 -29.96 31.08 -55.55
N GLY A 168 -29.67 32.04 -54.65
CA GLY A 168 -30.42 32.26 -53.41
C GLY A 168 -29.53 32.54 -52.19
N SER A 169 -30.17 32.68 -51.03
CA SER A 169 -29.51 32.81 -49.71
C SER A 169 -29.88 31.62 -48.83
N THR A 170 -28.91 31.05 -48.12
CA THR A 170 -29.12 29.90 -47.22
C THR A 170 -28.20 29.95 -46.01
N THR A 171 -28.56 29.25 -44.94
CA THR A 171 -27.76 29.16 -43.71
C THR A 171 -26.73 28.03 -43.80
N LEU A 172 -25.51 28.30 -43.33
CA LEU A 172 -24.47 27.29 -43.18
C LEU A 172 -24.92 26.21 -42.18
N SER A 173 -24.57 24.95 -42.45
CA SER A 173 -24.75 23.81 -41.53
C SER A 173 -23.48 23.44 -40.79
N GLY A 174 -22.48 24.33 -40.79
CA GLY A 174 -21.25 24.15 -40.05
C GLY A 174 -20.09 24.93 -40.64
N ILE A 175 -19.10 25.25 -39.80
CA ILE A 175 -17.81 25.83 -40.18
C ILE A 175 -16.72 24.91 -39.65
N ASN A 176 -15.86 24.38 -40.52
CA ASN A 176 -14.78 23.43 -40.22
C ASN A 176 -15.24 22.23 -39.37
N THR A 177 -16.45 21.71 -39.63
CA THR A 177 -17.03 20.59 -38.88
C THR A 177 -16.75 19.24 -39.54
N PRO A 178 -16.64 18.15 -38.77
CA PRO A 178 -16.42 16.79 -39.31
C PRO A 178 -17.65 16.21 -40.04
N SER A 179 -18.74 16.97 -40.16
CA SER A 179 -19.94 16.56 -40.88
C SER A 179 -20.64 17.75 -41.52
N VAL A 180 -21.23 17.53 -42.70
CA VAL A 180 -22.17 18.43 -43.37
C VAL A 180 -23.53 17.75 -43.42
N GLU A 181 -24.61 18.40 -42.97
CA GLU A 181 -25.96 17.83 -43.02
C GLU A 181 -26.44 17.62 -44.47
N ALA A 182 -27.33 16.65 -44.68
CA ALA A 182 -27.95 16.44 -45.99
C ALA A 182 -28.75 17.68 -46.43
N ASN A 183 -28.69 18.03 -47.72
CA ASN A 183 -29.35 19.21 -48.30
C ASN A 183 -28.87 20.57 -47.75
N ARG A 184 -27.66 20.62 -47.18
CA ARG A 184 -27.07 21.84 -46.59
C ARG A 184 -25.66 22.12 -47.13
N ILE A 185 -25.08 23.24 -46.69
CA ILE A 185 -23.74 23.70 -47.07
C ILE A 185 -22.87 23.82 -45.82
N GLY A 186 -21.72 23.15 -45.81
CA GLY A 186 -20.65 23.38 -44.84
C GLY A 186 -19.60 24.33 -45.39
N LEU A 187 -19.01 25.16 -44.54
CA LEU A 187 -17.90 26.06 -44.87
C LEU A 187 -16.58 25.49 -44.33
N TYR A 188 -15.57 25.40 -45.17
CA TYR A 188 -14.21 25.02 -44.80
C TYR A 188 -13.24 26.13 -45.15
N THR A 189 -12.27 26.36 -44.27
CA THR A 189 -11.28 27.43 -44.38
C THR A 189 -9.88 26.84 -44.31
N SER A 190 -8.84 27.67 -44.48
CA SER A 190 -7.45 27.22 -44.39
C SER A 190 -7.10 26.53 -43.06
N ILE A 191 -7.80 26.86 -41.97
CA ILE A 191 -7.57 26.23 -40.66
C ILE A 191 -8.19 24.83 -40.55
N TRP A 192 -8.94 24.34 -41.54
CA TRP A 192 -9.40 22.95 -41.55
C TRP A 192 -8.21 21.98 -41.47
N GLY A 193 -7.13 22.25 -42.19
CA GLY A 193 -5.95 21.39 -42.28
C GLY A 193 -5.94 20.51 -43.52
N SER A 194 -5.19 19.42 -43.45
CA SER A 194 -4.95 18.54 -44.61
C SER A 194 -5.98 17.42 -44.74
N TYR A 195 -6.87 17.23 -43.75
CA TYR A 195 -7.83 16.12 -43.79
C TYR A 195 -8.78 16.25 -45.00
N PRO A 196 -9.04 15.17 -45.75
CA PRO A 196 -9.89 15.22 -46.94
C PRO A 196 -11.33 15.68 -46.66
N LEU A 197 -11.93 16.42 -47.60
CA LEU A 197 -13.30 16.94 -47.49
C LEU A 197 -14.39 15.92 -47.88
N ASN A 198 -14.01 14.74 -48.36
CA ASN A 198 -14.97 13.67 -48.66
C ASN A 198 -15.52 12.97 -47.39
N ALA A 199 -14.81 13.03 -46.28
CA ALA A 199 -15.26 12.41 -45.04
C ALA A 199 -16.46 13.15 -44.41
N PRO A 200 -16.46 14.50 -44.31
CA PRO A 200 -17.62 15.23 -43.81
C PRO A 200 -18.93 15.06 -44.59
N ILE A 201 -18.88 14.64 -45.86
CA ILE A 201 -20.07 14.38 -46.68
C ILE A 201 -20.62 12.95 -46.53
N GLY A 202 -19.95 12.07 -45.77
CA GLY A 202 -20.47 10.74 -45.39
C GLY A 202 -20.78 9.80 -46.56
N GLY A 203 -20.01 9.88 -47.66
CA GLY A 203 -20.21 9.05 -48.85
C GLY A 203 -21.33 9.49 -49.80
N ALA A 204 -21.86 10.72 -49.64
CA ALA A 204 -22.79 11.32 -50.59
C ALA A 204 -22.15 11.46 -51.99
N THR A 205 -22.92 11.18 -53.04
CA THR A 205 -22.49 11.32 -54.45
C THR A 205 -23.02 12.59 -55.11
N ASP A 206 -24.06 13.18 -54.54
CA ASP A 206 -24.70 14.43 -54.94
C ASP A 206 -24.06 15.61 -54.20
N ILE A 207 -22.84 15.98 -54.63
CA ILE A 207 -22.02 17.00 -53.98
C ILE A 207 -21.55 18.10 -54.95
N ALA A 208 -21.23 19.25 -54.40
CA ALA A 208 -20.48 20.31 -55.08
C ALA A 208 -19.62 21.05 -54.05
N ALA A 209 -18.33 21.23 -54.35
CA ALA A 209 -17.39 22.04 -53.59
C ALA A 209 -17.02 23.29 -54.39
N VAL A 210 -17.24 24.47 -53.80
CA VAL A 210 -16.99 25.76 -54.46
C VAL A 210 -15.91 26.51 -53.68
N SER A 211 -14.78 26.75 -54.33
CA SER A 211 -13.70 27.58 -53.79
C SER A 211 -14.00 29.05 -54.04
N VAL A 212 -13.81 29.87 -53.01
CA VAL A 212 -14.12 31.30 -52.98
C VAL A 212 -12.87 32.07 -52.55
N VAL A 213 -12.47 33.06 -53.34
CA VAL A 213 -11.34 33.97 -53.06
C VAL A 213 -11.84 35.40 -53.28
N ASP A 214 -11.62 36.29 -52.31
CA ASP A 214 -12.05 37.70 -52.36
C ASP A 214 -13.54 37.88 -52.71
N GLY A 215 -14.39 36.98 -52.22
CA GLY A 215 -15.84 36.99 -52.47
C GLY A 215 -16.26 36.56 -53.88
N LEU A 216 -15.36 35.95 -54.65
CA LEU A 216 -15.63 35.44 -56.00
C LEU A 216 -15.36 33.94 -56.10
N VAL A 217 -16.18 33.23 -56.86
CA VAL A 217 -15.93 31.81 -57.18
C VAL A 217 -14.63 31.68 -57.97
N SER A 218 -13.69 30.88 -57.47
CA SER A 218 -12.42 30.59 -58.13
C SER A 218 -12.37 29.19 -58.75
N ALA A 219 -13.08 28.22 -58.18
CA ALA A 219 -13.20 26.86 -58.71
C ALA A 219 -14.50 26.20 -58.25
N ILE A 220 -14.97 25.23 -59.04
CA ILE A 220 -16.13 24.39 -58.73
C ILE A 220 -15.73 22.94 -59.01
N GLU A 221 -15.92 22.07 -58.03
CA GLU A 221 -15.69 20.64 -58.11
C GLU A 221 -16.98 19.87 -57.80
N THR A 222 -17.33 18.91 -58.64
CA THR A 222 -18.55 18.09 -58.51
C THR A 222 -18.26 16.59 -58.48
N ASP A 223 -17.02 16.18 -58.73
CA ASP A 223 -16.57 14.79 -58.60
C ASP A 223 -16.21 14.49 -57.13
N PRO A 224 -16.95 13.60 -56.44
CA PRO A 224 -16.61 13.20 -55.08
C PRO A 224 -15.20 12.64 -54.94
N ALA A 225 -14.64 12.05 -56.00
CA ALA A 225 -13.28 11.50 -55.98
C ALA A 225 -12.22 12.59 -55.78
N ALA A 226 -12.45 13.81 -56.27
CA ALA A 226 -11.52 14.92 -56.09
C ALA A 226 -11.42 15.37 -54.62
N LEU A 227 -12.48 15.19 -53.82
CA LEU A 227 -12.50 15.53 -52.39
C LEU A 227 -11.79 14.51 -51.50
N THR A 228 -11.33 13.38 -52.05
CA THR A 228 -10.54 12.36 -51.33
C THR A 228 -9.08 12.77 -51.14
N GLN A 229 -8.62 13.77 -51.88
CA GLN A 229 -7.27 14.30 -51.75
C GLN A 229 -7.17 15.19 -50.50
N PRO A 230 -5.97 15.37 -49.93
CA PRO A 230 -5.75 16.31 -48.84
C PRO A 230 -6.25 17.72 -49.20
N ALA A 231 -7.07 18.32 -48.33
CA ALA A 231 -7.81 19.55 -48.66
C ALA A 231 -6.89 20.77 -48.87
N ASN A 232 -5.90 20.95 -47.99
CA ASN A 232 -4.85 21.99 -48.06
C ASN A 232 -5.35 23.35 -48.58
N ILE A 233 -6.41 23.87 -47.97
CA ILE A 233 -7.09 25.09 -48.41
C ILE A 233 -6.14 26.29 -48.22
N PRO A 234 -5.81 27.06 -49.28
CA PRO A 234 -4.91 28.20 -49.15
C PRO A 234 -5.46 29.29 -48.22
N SER A 235 -4.56 30.02 -47.55
CA SER A 235 -4.95 31.21 -46.77
C SER A 235 -5.73 32.20 -47.64
N GLY A 236 -6.80 32.78 -47.09
CA GLY A 236 -7.72 33.67 -47.82
C GLY A 236 -8.71 32.95 -48.74
N THR A 237 -8.66 31.61 -48.82
CA THR A 237 -9.64 30.80 -49.57
C THR A 237 -10.66 30.17 -48.61
N SER A 238 -11.92 30.18 -49.03
CA SER A 238 -13.00 29.41 -48.40
C SER A 238 -13.53 28.37 -49.36
N VAL A 239 -13.92 27.19 -48.87
CA VAL A 239 -14.53 26.12 -49.66
C VAL A 239 -15.91 25.83 -49.11
N LEU A 240 -16.95 26.06 -49.91
CA LEU A 240 -18.33 25.70 -49.60
C LEU A 240 -18.59 24.29 -50.11
N VAL A 241 -18.91 23.35 -49.22
CA VAL A 241 -19.24 21.96 -49.59
C VAL A 241 -20.74 21.76 -49.40
N GLY A 242 -21.46 21.66 -50.51
CA GLY A 242 -22.90 21.39 -50.54
C GLY A 242 -23.22 19.91 -50.71
N ARG A 243 -24.32 19.46 -50.09
CA ARG A 243 -24.93 18.14 -50.30
C ARG A 243 -26.34 18.26 -50.86
N GLY A 244 -26.77 17.31 -51.67
CA GLY A 244 -28.15 17.20 -52.15
C GLY A 244 -28.65 18.46 -52.86
N THR A 245 -29.77 19.03 -52.42
CA THR A 245 -30.35 20.22 -53.07
C THR A 245 -29.39 21.41 -53.12
N GLN A 246 -28.49 21.55 -52.13
CA GLN A 246 -27.50 22.64 -52.13
C GLN A 246 -26.29 22.33 -53.00
N ALA A 247 -25.94 21.06 -53.21
CA ALA A 247 -24.95 20.69 -54.22
C ALA A 247 -25.40 21.13 -55.62
N VAL A 248 -26.68 20.90 -55.95
CA VAL A 248 -27.28 21.36 -57.22
C VAL A 248 -27.17 22.88 -57.36
N ALA A 249 -27.54 23.62 -56.31
CA ALA A 249 -27.49 25.09 -56.31
C ALA A 249 -26.05 25.63 -56.50
N LEU A 250 -25.07 25.04 -55.83
CA LEU A 250 -23.66 25.41 -55.96
C LEU A 250 -23.06 25.02 -57.33
N SER A 251 -23.44 23.86 -57.89
CA SER A 251 -22.95 23.40 -59.20
C SER A 251 -23.41 24.26 -60.38
N ALA A 252 -24.46 25.07 -60.19
CA ALA A 252 -24.99 25.97 -61.21
C ALA A 252 -24.23 27.31 -61.31
N LEU A 253 -23.28 27.55 -60.40
CA LEU A 253 -22.45 28.74 -60.40
C LEU A 253 -21.38 28.69 -61.50
N SER A 254 -20.80 29.85 -61.79
CA SER A 254 -19.66 30.02 -62.69
C SER A 254 -18.48 30.66 -61.95
N VAL A 255 -17.26 30.35 -62.42
CA VAL A 255 -16.06 31.06 -61.96
C VAL A 255 -16.22 32.56 -62.22
N GLY A 256 -15.95 33.36 -61.19
CA GLY A 256 -16.16 34.82 -61.19
C GLY A 256 -17.51 35.27 -60.61
N ASP A 257 -18.44 34.35 -60.30
CA ASP A 257 -19.69 34.72 -59.65
C ASP A 257 -19.44 35.27 -58.22
N PRO A 258 -20.17 36.32 -57.80
CA PRO A 258 -20.06 36.86 -56.45
C PRO A 258 -20.72 35.93 -55.43
N ILE A 259 -20.02 35.70 -54.32
CA ILE A 259 -20.52 35.00 -53.14
C ILE A 259 -20.25 35.87 -51.91
N VAL A 260 -21.29 36.11 -51.11
CA VAL A 260 -21.17 36.76 -49.80
C VAL A 260 -21.31 35.69 -48.73
N ILE A 261 -20.27 35.52 -47.91
CA ILE A 261 -20.25 34.58 -46.78
C ILE A 261 -20.24 35.41 -45.50
N THR A 262 -21.22 35.18 -44.62
CA THR A 262 -21.22 35.73 -43.26
C THR A 262 -21.01 34.58 -42.29
N THR A 263 -20.03 34.69 -41.41
CA THR A 263 -19.74 33.71 -40.36
C THR A 263 -20.05 34.30 -38.98
N GLY A 264 -20.45 33.44 -38.06
CA GLY A 264 -20.87 33.85 -36.73
C GLY A 264 -21.34 32.65 -35.91
N VAL A 265 -21.61 32.91 -34.64
CA VAL A 265 -22.22 31.97 -33.70
C VAL A 265 -23.43 32.63 -33.03
N SER A 266 -24.33 31.84 -32.47
CA SER A 266 -25.65 32.29 -31.98
C SER A 266 -25.62 33.24 -30.77
N LYS A 267 -24.43 33.49 -30.20
CA LYS A 267 -24.19 34.37 -29.05
C LYS A 267 -22.92 35.18 -29.31
N ASP A 268 -22.89 36.40 -28.80
CA ASP A 268 -21.68 37.23 -28.83
C ASP A 268 -20.73 36.74 -27.74
N VAL A 269 -19.59 36.19 -28.15
CA VAL A 269 -18.60 35.55 -27.28
C VAL A 269 -17.20 35.75 -27.85
N ASP A 270 -16.25 36.03 -26.98
CA ASP A 270 -14.82 36.10 -27.33
C ASP A 270 -14.21 34.69 -27.35
N LEU A 271 -14.65 33.83 -26.44
CA LEU A 271 -14.12 32.49 -26.26
C LEU A 271 -15.28 31.51 -26.06
N ALA A 272 -15.16 30.31 -26.63
CA ALA A 272 -16.06 29.21 -26.35
C ALA A 272 -15.34 27.86 -26.45
N VAL A 273 -15.49 27.02 -25.44
CA VAL A 273 -15.21 25.58 -25.53
C VAL A 273 -16.49 24.80 -25.26
N SER A 274 -16.90 23.99 -26.21
CA SER A 274 -18.12 23.20 -26.08
C SER A 274 -17.89 21.94 -25.25
N GLY A 275 -18.94 21.52 -24.55
CA GLY A 275 -19.03 20.21 -23.94
C GLY A 275 -20.21 19.42 -24.52
N ASN A 276 -20.38 18.19 -24.04
CA ASN A 276 -21.49 17.34 -24.50
C ASN A 276 -22.72 17.46 -23.60
N GLN A 277 -22.53 17.67 -22.29
CA GLN A 277 -23.59 17.59 -21.29
C GLN A 277 -23.49 18.71 -20.26
N TRP A 278 -24.65 19.20 -19.84
CA TRP A 278 -24.77 20.15 -18.73
C TRP A 278 -24.77 19.36 -17.42
N LEU A 279 -23.90 19.71 -16.48
CA LEU A 279 -23.78 19.07 -15.16
C LEU A 279 -24.63 19.78 -14.10
N VAL A 280 -24.53 21.10 -14.07
CA VAL A 280 -25.22 21.97 -13.11
C VAL A 280 -25.78 23.16 -13.87
N ALA A 281 -27.09 23.36 -13.86
CA ALA A 281 -27.78 24.50 -14.46
C ALA A 281 -28.46 25.32 -13.37
N ASP A 282 -28.11 26.60 -13.27
CA ASP A 282 -28.66 27.52 -12.28
C ASP A 282 -28.62 26.98 -10.82
N GLY A 283 -27.48 26.42 -10.44
CA GLY A 283 -27.25 25.82 -9.12
C GLY A 283 -27.98 24.51 -8.88
N VAL A 284 -28.58 23.92 -9.91
CA VAL A 284 -29.30 22.65 -9.85
C VAL A 284 -28.62 21.62 -10.72
N GLN A 285 -28.31 20.47 -10.12
CA GLN A 285 -27.73 19.33 -10.82
C GLN A 285 -28.70 18.74 -11.86
N THR A 286 -28.19 18.33 -13.02
CA THR A 286 -28.98 17.62 -14.04
C THR A 286 -29.13 16.13 -13.71
N PRO A 287 -30.21 15.45 -14.17
CA PRO A 287 -30.49 14.07 -13.77
C PRO A 287 -29.73 13.01 -14.58
N ASP A 288 -29.07 13.40 -15.69
CA ASP A 288 -28.42 12.45 -16.59
C ASP A 288 -27.22 11.79 -15.92
N ASP A 289 -27.11 10.47 -16.07
CA ASP A 289 -25.98 9.73 -15.53
C ASP A 289 -25.33 8.81 -16.55
N GLN A 290 -24.03 8.62 -16.37
CA GLN A 290 -23.20 7.73 -17.16
C GLN A 290 -22.32 6.91 -16.23
N VAL A 291 -21.84 5.77 -16.73
CA VAL A 291 -20.88 4.93 -16.00
C VAL A 291 -19.62 5.72 -15.63
N GLU A 292 -18.95 5.25 -14.59
CA GLU A 292 -17.70 5.82 -14.08
C GLU A 292 -16.64 5.92 -15.19
N ALA A 293 -15.96 7.05 -15.26
CA ALA A 293 -14.81 7.26 -16.14
C ALA A 293 -13.88 8.32 -15.54
N ALA A 294 -12.69 8.46 -16.12
CA ALA A 294 -11.94 9.71 -16.00
C ALA A 294 -12.78 10.85 -16.61
N ARG A 295 -12.79 12.02 -16.00
CA ARG A 295 -13.68 13.13 -16.37
C ARG A 295 -12.94 14.45 -16.40
N THR A 296 -13.34 15.31 -17.33
CA THR A 296 -12.95 16.72 -17.37
C THR A 296 -14.20 17.58 -17.31
N ALA A 297 -14.22 18.60 -16.45
CA ALA A 297 -15.34 19.53 -16.35
C ALA A 297 -14.86 20.97 -16.22
N VAL A 298 -15.70 21.90 -16.64
CA VAL A 298 -15.55 23.33 -16.39
C VAL A 298 -16.85 23.89 -15.84
N GLY A 299 -16.75 24.75 -14.84
CA GLY A 299 -17.88 25.42 -14.23
C GLY A 299 -17.54 26.85 -13.83
N VAL A 300 -18.57 27.63 -13.57
CA VAL A 300 -18.49 29.07 -13.32
C VAL A 300 -19.30 29.43 -12.08
N SER A 301 -18.81 30.38 -11.30
CA SER A 301 -19.55 30.99 -10.20
C SER A 301 -20.80 31.72 -10.71
N ARG A 302 -21.72 32.05 -9.80
CA ARG A 302 -22.98 32.72 -10.15
C ARG A 302 -22.80 34.10 -10.79
N ASP A 303 -21.75 34.82 -10.40
CA ASP A 303 -21.40 36.13 -10.93
C ASP A 303 -20.46 36.07 -12.14
N GLY A 304 -20.03 34.86 -12.54
CA GLY A 304 -19.13 34.65 -13.67
C GLY A 304 -17.68 35.10 -13.44
N SER A 305 -17.31 35.43 -12.20
CA SER A 305 -15.96 35.91 -11.84
C SER A 305 -14.97 34.78 -11.49
N THR A 306 -15.45 33.58 -11.16
CA THR A 306 -14.61 32.42 -10.84
C THR A 306 -14.89 31.27 -11.78
N VAL A 307 -13.84 30.63 -12.29
CA VAL A 307 -13.91 29.41 -13.11
C VAL A 307 -13.29 28.25 -12.34
N TYR A 308 -14.00 27.13 -12.29
CA TYR A 308 -13.56 25.87 -11.72
C TYR A 308 -13.31 24.88 -12.84
N VAL A 309 -12.09 24.37 -12.95
CA VAL A 309 -11.72 23.32 -13.92
C VAL A 309 -11.33 22.07 -13.16
N VAL A 310 -11.94 20.94 -13.50
CA VAL A 310 -11.72 19.68 -12.80
C VAL A 310 -11.21 18.62 -13.77
N ALA A 311 -10.15 17.92 -13.38
CA ALA A 311 -9.72 16.67 -13.99
C ALA A 311 -9.76 15.56 -12.93
N VAL A 312 -10.52 14.50 -13.20
CA VAL A 312 -10.60 13.31 -12.32
C VAL A 312 -9.99 12.12 -13.03
N ASP A 313 -9.02 11.48 -12.37
CA ASP A 313 -8.41 10.24 -12.83
C ASP A 313 -9.42 9.09 -12.84
N GLY A 314 -9.25 8.11 -13.70
CA GLY A 314 -10.11 6.93 -13.73
C GLY A 314 -9.42 5.70 -14.30
N ARG A 315 -10.05 4.53 -14.13
CA ARG A 315 -9.51 3.21 -14.54
C ARG A 315 -8.18 2.86 -13.86
N ALA A 316 -7.99 3.34 -12.64
CA ALA A 316 -6.82 3.07 -11.81
C ALA A 316 -7.20 2.42 -10.48
N GLY A 317 -6.27 1.69 -9.84
CA GLY A 317 -6.51 1.02 -8.56
C GLY A 317 -6.86 1.99 -7.40
N ASP A 318 -6.37 3.21 -7.50
CA ASP A 318 -6.55 4.35 -6.59
C ASP A 318 -7.40 5.48 -7.19
N SER A 319 -8.04 5.26 -8.34
CA SER A 319 -9.12 6.13 -8.82
C SER A 319 -10.03 5.40 -9.79
N ARG A 320 -11.28 5.16 -9.37
CA ARG A 320 -12.30 4.56 -10.25
C ARG A 320 -12.79 5.55 -11.32
N GLY A 321 -12.65 6.85 -11.06
CA GLY A 321 -13.31 7.91 -11.81
C GLY A 321 -14.58 8.38 -11.11
N LEU A 322 -15.38 9.18 -11.83
CA LEU A 322 -16.70 9.59 -11.38
C LEU A 322 -17.74 9.33 -12.47
N THR A 323 -18.96 9.05 -12.01
CA THR A 323 -20.17 9.18 -12.82
C THR A 323 -20.44 10.66 -13.14
N VAL A 324 -21.34 10.92 -14.09
CA VAL A 324 -21.71 12.30 -14.46
C VAL A 324 -22.44 12.99 -13.30
N GLN A 325 -23.25 12.24 -12.54
CA GLN A 325 -23.89 12.78 -11.35
C GLN A 325 -22.89 13.11 -10.25
N GLU A 326 -21.92 12.23 -9.96
CA GLU A 326 -20.93 12.52 -8.93
C GLU A 326 -20.05 13.71 -9.31
N LEU A 327 -19.71 13.86 -10.60
CA LEU A 327 -19.00 15.02 -11.12
C LEU A 327 -19.83 16.31 -10.96
N GLY A 328 -21.13 16.27 -11.30
CA GLY A 328 -22.03 17.42 -11.08
C GLY A 328 -22.16 17.81 -9.61
N ARG A 329 -22.21 16.82 -8.69
CA ARG A 329 -22.18 17.07 -7.25
C ARG A 329 -20.87 17.72 -6.80
N LEU A 330 -19.73 17.24 -7.30
CA LEU A 330 -18.43 17.86 -7.04
C LEU A 330 -18.40 19.32 -7.53
N MET A 331 -18.88 19.60 -8.74
CA MET A 331 -18.95 20.98 -9.25
C MET A 331 -19.81 21.89 -8.36
N LEU A 332 -20.94 21.40 -7.83
CA LEU A 332 -21.74 22.12 -6.84
C LEU A 332 -20.97 22.37 -5.53
N ASP A 333 -20.28 21.36 -5.01
CA ASP A 333 -19.50 21.48 -3.78
C ASP A 333 -18.35 22.49 -3.92
N LEU A 334 -17.75 22.60 -5.11
CA LEU A 334 -16.75 23.63 -5.44
C LEU A 334 -17.35 25.04 -5.52
N GLY A 335 -18.67 25.19 -5.66
CA GLY A 335 -19.36 26.48 -5.78
C GLY A 335 -19.76 26.86 -7.21
N ALA A 336 -19.67 25.95 -8.18
CA ALA A 336 -20.11 26.22 -9.54
C ALA A 336 -21.64 26.40 -9.59
N TRP A 337 -22.09 27.54 -10.13
CA TRP A 337 -23.50 27.83 -10.40
C TRP A 337 -23.94 27.22 -11.73
N ASN A 338 -23.05 27.23 -12.73
CA ASN A 338 -23.23 26.44 -13.94
C ASN A 338 -21.98 25.62 -14.23
N ALA A 339 -22.14 24.39 -14.74
CA ALA A 339 -21.03 23.53 -15.13
C ALA A 339 -21.39 22.60 -16.29
N ILE A 340 -20.39 22.27 -17.10
CA ILE A 340 -20.49 21.34 -18.23
C ILE A 340 -19.41 20.26 -18.15
N ASN A 341 -19.73 19.11 -18.72
CA ASN A 341 -18.79 18.02 -18.93
C ASN A 341 -18.10 18.20 -20.28
N LEU A 342 -16.77 18.29 -20.24
CA LEU A 342 -15.90 18.28 -21.42
C LEU A 342 -15.61 16.82 -21.84
N ASP A 343 -14.72 16.62 -22.81
CA ASP A 343 -14.31 15.27 -23.18
C ASP A 343 -13.56 14.58 -22.03
N GLY A 344 -13.74 13.27 -21.89
CA GLY A 344 -13.23 12.51 -20.75
C GLY A 344 -12.50 11.22 -21.14
N GLY A 345 -12.44 10.26 -20.22
CA GLY A 345 -11.72 9.01 -20.44
C GLY A 345 -10.23 9.26 -20.67
N GLY A 346 -9.64 8.62 -21.67
CA GLY A 346 -8.22 8.80 -22.00
C GLY A 346 -7.85 10.21 -22.48
N SER A 347 -8.84 11.05 -22.81
CA SER A 347 -8.63 12.46 -23.17
C SER A 347 -8.39 13.35 -21.94
N THR A 348 -8.76 12.91 -20.73
CA THR A 348 -8.60 13.71 -19.51
C THR A 348 -7.12 13.94 -19.19
N THR A 349 -6.69 15.17 -19.46
CA THR A 349 -5.32 15.66 -19.21
C THR A 349 -5.39 17.09 -18.69
N MET A 350 -4.71 17.36 -17.58
CA MET A 350 -4.50 18.68 -17.02
C MET A 350 -2.99 18.95 -16.89
N LEU A 351 -2.57 20.13 -17.32
CA LEU A 351 -1.22 20.64 -17.13
C LEU A 351 -1.23 21.89 -16.27
N ALA A 352 -0.21 22.05 -15.43
CA ALA A 352 0.03 23.28 -14.68
C ALA A 352 1.53 23.54 -14.50
N ARG A 353 1.91 24.82 -14.56
CA ARG A 353 3.22 25.33 -14.16
C ARG A 353 3.11 25.84 -12.72
N THR A 354 3.22 24.95 -11.75
CA THR A 354 3.17 25.35 -10.33
C THR A 354 4.32 26.31 -10.01
N ALA A 355 4.11 27.17 -9.01
CA ALA A 355 5.01 28.28 -8.68
C ALA A 355 6.47 27.81 -8.53
N GLY A 356 7.39 28.59 -9.10
CA GLY A 356 8.82 28.25 -9.13
C GLY A 356 9.23 27.31 -10.27
N ASN A 357 8.30 26.68 -10.99
CA ASN A 357 8.61 25.96 -12.22
C ASN A 357 8.63 26.88 -13.45
N THR A 358 9.37 26.47 -14.47
CA THR A 358 9.51 27.20 -15.75
C THR A 358 8.56 26.68 -16.84
N GLU A 359 8.08 25.46 -16.73
CA GLU A 359 7.24 24.79 -17.73
C GLU A 359 6.01 24.15 -17.06
N ALA A 360 4.91 24.07 -17.80
CA ALA A 360 3.73 23.35 -17.36
C ALA A 360 3.93 21.85 -17.58
N THR A 361 3.54 21.03 -16.60
CA THR A 361 3.66 19.57 -16.67
C THR A 361 2.32 18.91 -16.38
N VAL A 362 2.14 17.67 -16.85
CA VAL A 362 0.93 16.89 -16.58
C VAL A 362 0.83 16.59 -15.09
N VAL A 363 -0.29 16.98 -14.48
CA VAL A 363 -0.52 16.83 -13.03
C VAL A 363 -1.38 15.62 -12.67
N ASN A 364 -2.22 15.17 -13.62
CA ASN A 364 -3.09 14.01 -13.44
C ASN A 364 -2.49 12.76 -14.08
N ARG A 365 -3.18 11.62 -14.00
CA ARG A 365 -2.76 10.37 -14.65
C ARG A 365 -3.71 10.03 -15.80
N PRO A 366 -3.27 10.20 -17.05
CA PRO A 366 -4.06 9.81 -18.22
C PRO A 366 -4.46 8.33 -18.16
N SER A 367 -5.75 8.04 -18.36
CA SER A 367 -6.28 6.67 -18.17
C SER A 367 -5.83 5.66 -19.24
N ASP A 368 -5.25 6.13 -20.35
CA ASP A 368 -4.67 5.28 -21.39
C ASP A 368 -3.18 4.94 -21.09
N GLY A 369 -2.65 5.40 -19.95
CA GLY A 369 -1.26 5.24 -19.54
C GLY A 369 -0.29 6.30 -20.10
N ASN A 370 -0.72 7.04 -21.12
CA ASN A 370 -0.02 8.21 -21.69
C ASN A 370 -1.06 9.25 -22.12
N GLU A 371 -0.62 10.48 -22.40
CA GLU A 371 -1.48 11.51 -22.99
C GLU A 371 -2.07 11.05 -24.33
N ARG A 372 -3.38 11.26 -24.50
CA ARG A 372 -4.05 11.03 -25.78
C ARG A 372 -3.93 12.26 -26.68
N ILE A 373 -3.84 12.02 -27.99
CA ILE A 373 -4.03 13.06 -29.01
C ILE A 373 -5.49 13.53 -28.97
N VAL A 374 -5.70 14.82 -28.71
CA VAL A 374 -7.01 15.47 -28.63
C VAL A 374 -7.14 16.59 -29.66
N ALA A 375 -8.37 17.05 -29.89
CA ALA A 375 -8.64 18.08 -30.89
C ALA A 375 -8.21 19.48 -30.45
N ASN A 376 -8.49 19.83 -29.20
CA ASN A 376 -8.23 21.15 -28.63
C ASN A 376 -8.10 21.10 -27.10
N SER A 377 -7.73 22.24 -26.53
CA SER A 377 -7.57 22.45 -25.09
C SER A 377 -8.07 23.83 -24.68
N LEU A 378 -8.50 23.95 -23.42
CA LEU A 378 -8.71 25.23 -22.75
C LEU A 378 -7.42 25.58 -22.01
N ALA A 379 -6.75 26.66 -22.44
CA ALA A 379 -5.46 27.08 -21.93
C ALA A 379 -5.57 28.39 -21.13
N PHE A 380 -4.73 28.51 -20.12
CA PHE A 380 -4.63 29.66 -19.22
C PHE A 380 -3.31 30.37 -19.47
N PHE A 381 -3.36 31.70 -19.51
CA PHE A 381 -2.23 32.58 -19.73
C PHE A 381 -2.17 33.63 -18.64
N SER A 382 -0.97 34.10 -18.36
CA SER A 382 -0.77 35.21 -17.45
C SER A 382 0.14 36.25 -18.09
N SER A 383 -0.34 37.49 -18.13
CA SER A 383 0.41 38.66 -18.59
C SER A 383 1.11 39.41 -17.46
N ALA A 384 1.20 38.80 -16.26
CA ALA A 384 1.91 39.39 -15.14
C ALA A 384 3.39 39.59 -15.51
N PRO A 385 4.04 40.67 -15.03
CA PRO A 385 5.43 40.96 -15.38
C PRO A 385 6.36 39.77 -15.14
N ALA A 386 6.98 39.29 -16.22
CA ALA A 386 7.93 38.18 -16.17
C ALA A 386 9.38 38.66 -16.04
N ALA A 387 10.28 37.75 -15.66
CA ALA A 387 11.73 37.93 -15.64
C ALA A 387 12.27 39.03 -14.69
N GLN A 388 11.43 39.57 -13.81
CA GLN A 388 11.84 40.47 -12.73
C GLN A 388 11.48 39.87 -11.39
N LEU A 389 12.44 39.80 -10.48
CA LEU A 389 12.23 39.26 -9.14
C LEU A 389 11.14 40.05 -8.40
N SER A 390 10.07 39.36 -8.05
CA SER A 390 8.93 39.91 -7.31
C SER A 390 8.84 39.33 -5.90
N ASP A 391 9.21 38.06 -5.76
CA ASP A 391 9.23 37.30 -4.51
C ASP A 391 10.27 36.17 -4.58
N VAL A 392 10.39 35.40 -3.50
CA VAL A 392 11.21 34.19 -3.45
C VAL A 392 10.44 33.04 -2.83
N MET A 393 10.89 31.81 -3.09
CA MET A 393 10.41 30.60 -2.46
C MET A 393 11.59 29.78 -1.95
N VAL A 394 11.37 29.00 -0.89
CA VAL A 394 12.31 27.96 -0.45
C VAL A 394 11.55 26.70 -0.10
N ALA A 395 12.04 25.57 -0.59
CA ALA A 395 11.45 24.27 -0.32
C ALA A 395 12.51 23.16 -0.39
N PRO A 396 12.25 21.98 0.19
CA PRO A 396 13.04 20.80 -0.11
C PRO A 396 13.12 20.54 -1.61
N ALA A 397 14.34 20.28 -2.08
CA ALA A 397 14.58 19.92 -3.48
C ALA A 397 13.94 18.56 -3.83
N LEU A 398 13.82 17.67 -2.85
CA LEU A 398 13.06 16.43 -2.99
C LEU A 398 11.56 16.68 -2.98
N LYS A 399 10.86 16.01 -3.91
CA LYS A 399 9.39 15.97 -4.00
C LYS A 399 8.87 14.62 -3.52
N ARG A 400 9.07 14.34 -2.23
CA ARG A 400 8.63 13.10 -1.56
C ARG A 400 8.07 13.39 -0.18
N GLN A 401 7.15 12.55 0.28
CA GLN A 401 6.67 12.57 1.65
C GLN A 401 7.84 12.50 2.64
N GLY A 402 7.83 13.38 3.65
CA GLY A 402 8.91 13.49 4.64
C GLY A 402 10.13 14.29 4.17
N ALA A 403 10.10 14.95 3.01
CA ALA A 403 11.21 15.81 2.56
C ALA A 403 11.44 17.05 3.46
N ASP A 404 10.46 17.42 4.29
CA ASP A 404 10.54 18.43 5.35
C ASP A 404 11.17 17.89 6.66
N THR A 405 11.65 16.66 6.65
CA THR A 405 12.25 16.00 7.82
C THR A 405 13.67 15.51 7.54
N VAL A 406 14.47 15.42 8.61
CA VAL A 406 15.84 14.91 8.58
C VAL A 406 16.18 14.22 9.90
N LEU A 407 17.17 13.31 9.92
CA LEU A 407 17.72 12.74 11.16
C LEU A 407 19.02 13.45 11.54
N PRO A 408 19.43 13.43 12.82
CA PRO A 408 20.77 13.85 13.22
C PRO A 408 21.85 13.16 12.37
N GLY A 409 22.79 13.97 11.84
CA GLY A 409 23.89 13.49 11.00
C GLY A 409 23.56 13.31 9.50
N LEU A 410 22.29 13.43 9.08
CA LEU A 410 21.88 13.36 7.67
C LEU A 410 21.56 14.75 7.12
N HIS A 411 21.49 14.85 5.80
CA HIS A 411 21.28 16.10 5.08
C HIS A 411 19.94 16.16 4.36
N ARG A 412 19.49 17.40 4.17
CA ARG A 412 18.40 17.75 3.29
C ARG A 412 18.78 18.96 2.45
N THR A 413 18.72 18.84 1.15
CA THR A 413 18.96 19.91 0.19
C THR A 413 17.70 20.74 0.04
N LEU A 414 17.83 22.04 0.27
CA LEU A 414 16.80 23.04 -0.02
C LEU A 414 17.18 23.83 -1.26
N THR A 415 16.17 24.17 -2.06
CA THR A 415 16.31 25.07 -3.19
C THR A 415 15.59 26.37 -2.88
N GLY A 416 16.32 27.47 -3.01
CA GLY A 416 15.82 28.83 -3.04
C GLY A 416 15.56 29.23 -4.48
N THR A 417 14.36 29.70 -4.78
CA THR A 417 13.94 30.03 -6.13
C THR A 417 13.43 31.47 -6.15
N GLY A 418 13.93 32.28 -7.08
CA GLY A 418 13.34 33.57 -7.36
C GLY A 418 12.01 33.39 -8.08
N LEU A 419 11.02 34.20 -7.74
CA LEU A 419 9.73 34.23 -8.41
C LEU A 419 9.55 35.58 -9.09
N ASP A 420 9.22 35.57 -10.38
CA ASP A 420 8.69 36.77 -11.00
C ASP A 420 7.21 36.99 -10.65
N ALA A 421 6.62 38.10 -11.11
CA ALA A 421 5.22 38.40 -10.79
C ALA A 421 4.24 37.41 -11.44
N ASN A 422 4.70 36.55 -12.37
CA ASN A 422 3.97 35.44 -12.96
C ASN A 422 4.18 34.12 -12.19
N LEU A 423 4.82 34.17 -11.02
CA LEU A 423 5.22 33.03 -10.20
C LEU A 423 6.12 32.03 -10.96
N GLN A 424 6.74 32.45 -12.07
CA GLN A 424 7.70 31.64 -12.79
C GLN A 424 9.01 31.61 -12.03
N GLY A 425 9.62 30.43 -11.96
CA GLY A 425 10.96 30.28 -11.43
C GLY A 425 11.97 31.06 -12.26
N ILE A 426 12.68 31.97 -11.61
CA ILE A 426 13.82 32.68 -12.19
C ILE A 426 15.06 32.47 -11.31
N PRO A 427 16.27 32.48 -11.91
CA PRO A 427 17.50 32.46 -11.12
C PRO A 427 17.54 33.63 -10.15
N ALA A 428 17.85 33.35 -8.90
CA ALA A 428 18.11 34.35 -7.87
C ALA A 428 19.32 33.93 -7.04
N GLU A 429 20.19 34.89 -6.72
CA GLU A 429 21.31 34.70 -5.81
C GLU A 429 20.90 35.26 -4.45
N GLY A 430 20.77 34.36 -3.47
CA GLY A 430 20.31 34.69 -2.12
C GLY A 430 21.17 34.06 -1.04
N ALA A 431 20.78 34.33 0.20
CA ALA A 431 21.43 33.79 1.39
C ALA A 431 20.45 32.92 2.18
N PHE A 432 20.95 31.79 2.68
CA PHE A 432 20.21 30.90 3.57
C PHE A 432 20.59 31.15 5.03
N ALA A 433 19.61 31.12 5.93
CA ALA A 433 19.82 31.24 7.37
C ALA A 433 18.84 30.35 8.13
N ALA A 434 19.30 29.69 9.19
CA ALA A 434 18.46 28.92 10.11
C ALA A 434 18.17 29.74 11.37
N ASP A 435 16.97 29.62 11.91
CA ASP A 435 16.57 30.30 13.16
C ASP A 435 16.96 29.53 14.43
N SER A 436 17.41 28.29 14.30
CA SER A 436 17.68 27.37 15.40
C SER A 436 18.95 26.54 15.16
N ALA A 437 19.66 26.21 16.24
CA ALA A 437 20.82 25.30 16.23
C ALA A 437 20.42 23.81 16.11
N THR A 438 19.13 23.50 16.07
CA THR A 438 18.57 22.18 15.72
C THR A 438 19.09 21.70 14.36
N VAL A 439 19.36 22.63 13.45
CA VAL A 439 19.99 22.36 12.15
C VAL A 439 21.25 23.22 11.99
N SER A 440 22.13 22.78 11.11
CA SER A 440 23.21 23.63 10.59
C SER A 440 23.12 23.71 9.07
N LEU A 441 23.59 24.82 8.50
CA LEU A 441 23.47 25.10 7.08
C LEU A 441 24.83 25.24 6.42
N GLU A 442 24.95 24.61 5.26
CA GLU A 442 26.04 24.82 4.31
C GLU A 442 25.43 25.29 2.99
N ALA A 443 25.69 26.55 2.60
CA ALA A 443 25.29 27.01 1.27
C ALA A 443 26.12 26.26 0.21
N ILE A 444 25.44 25.66 -0.77
CA ILE A 444 26.09 25.06 -1.94
C ILE A 444 26.45 26.18 -2.92
N ASP A 445 25.48 27.03 -3.19
CA ASP A 445 25.54 28.22 -4.03
C ASP A 445 24.45 29.21 -3.59
N GLY A 446 24.19 30.30 -4.33
CA GLY A 446 23.15 31.27 -3.98
C GLY A 446 21.71 30.82 -4.27
N GLY A 447 21.50 29.62 -4.82
CA GLY A 447 20.19 29.04 -5.08
C GLY A 447 19.91 27.75 -4.30
N SER A 448 20.90 27.15 -3.63
CA SER A 448 20.74 25.90 -2.89
C SER A 448 21.58 25.84 -1.63
N ALA A 449 21.06 25.16 -0.60
CA ALA A 449 21.76 24.90 0.65
C ALA A 449 21.53 23.46 1.13
N ARG A 450 22.55 22.89 1.78
CA ARG A 450 22.43 21.65 2.55
C ARG A 450 22.12 21.98 3.99
N VAL A 451 21.08 21.35 4.51
CA VAL A 451 20.66 21.40 5.90
C VAL A 451 21.11 20.11 6.56
N LEU A 452 22.03 20.18 7.52
CA LEU A 452 22.42 19.06 8.36
C LEU A 452 21.53 19.04 9.61
N GLY A 453 20.90 17.90 9.89
CA GLY A 453 20.24 17.66 11.17
C GLY A 453 21.27 17.57 12.30
N VAL A 454 21.12 18.37 13.36
CA VAL A 454 22.06 18.41 14.49
C VAL A 454 21.47 17.78 15.75
N ALA A 455 20.27 18.20 16.13
CA ALA A 455 19.58 17.71 17.31
C ALA A 455 18.07 17.70 17.06
N ALA A 456 17.34 16.76 17.68
CA ALA A 456 15.89 16.65 17.53
C ALA A 456 15.17 17.98 17.84
N GLY A 457 14.17 18.34 17.03
CA GLY A 457 13.41 19.58 17.18
C GLY A 457 12.93 20.15 15.85
N GLN A 458 12.44 21.39 15.87
CA GLN A 458 12.02 22.11 14.67
C GLN A 458 12.95 23.31 14.42
N ALA A 459 13.18 23.62 13.15
CA ALA A 459 13.88 24.80 12.68
C ALA A 459 13.17 25.38 11.45
N SER A 460 13.23 26.69 11.27
CA SER A 460 12.89 27.36 10.02
C SER A 460 14.18 27.72 9.28
N VAL A 461 14.25 27.34 8.00
CA VAL A 461 15.32 27.78 7.09
C VAL A 461 14.77 28.87 6.17
N ASN A 462 15.34 30.05 6.29
CA ASN A 462 14.96 31.24 5.55
C ASN A 462 15.89 31.41 4.34
N TYR A 463 15.32 31.69 3.18
CA TYR A 463 16.04 32.10 1.97
C TYR A 463 15.73 33.57 1.69
N THR A 464 16.76 34.40 1.50
CA THR A 464 16.60 35.83 1.24
C THR A 464 17.37 36.26 -0.01
N ALA A 465 16.67 36.83 -0.99
CA ALA A 465 17.27 37.45 -2.18
C ALA A 465 16.64 38.83 -2.43
N GLU A 466 17.46 39.85 -2.69
CA GLU A 466 17.04 41.24 -2.94
C GLU A 466 16.02 41.81 -1.92
N GLY A 467 16.11 41.40 -0.66
CA GLY A 467 15.22 41.85 0.42
C GLY A 467 13.86 41.14 0.48
N LYS A 468 13.62 40.13 -0.37
CA LYS A 468 12.51 39.19 -0.30
C LYS A 468 12.92 37.97 0.50
N THR A 469 12.04 37.45 1.34
CA THR A 469 12.35 36.32 2.23
C THR A 469 11.22 35.31 2.23
N ALA A 470 11.56 34.03 2.07
CA ALA A 470 10.68 32.90 2.27
C ALA A 470 11.28 31.94 3.30
N SER A 471 10.45 31.09 3.88
CA SER A 471 10.83 30.17 4.96
C SER A 471 10.32 28.76 4.68
N SER A 472 11.15 27.76 4.96
CA SER A 472 10.79 26.34 4.93
C SER A 472 11.01 25.75 6.32
N GLY A 473 10.00 25.09 6.87
CA GLY A 473 10.14 24.32 8.11
C GLY A 473 10.94 23.05 7.87
N ILE A 474 11.86 22.73 8.79
CA ILE A 474 12.61 21.48 8.82
C ILE A 474 12.50 20.88 10.22
N ARG A 475 12.07 19.63 10.28
CA ARG A 475 11.97 18.87 11.54
C ARG A 475 13.07 17.83 11.62
N VAL A 476 13.88 17.94 12.67
CA VAL A 476 14.90 16.95 13.00
C VAL A 476 14.29 15.92 13.96
N LEU A 477 14.34 14.66 13.55
CA LEU A 477 13.77 13.51 14.28
C LEU A 477 14.73 12.94 15.31
N GLY A 478 14.42 11.74 15.84
CA GLY A 478 15.33 10.99 16.69
C GLY A 478 16.55 10.43 15.95
N GLU A 479 17.46 9.81 16.70
CA GLU A 479 18.69 9.20 16.17
C GLU A 479 18.41 8.09 15.17
N LEU A 480 19.29 7.96 14.17
CA LEU A 480 19.23 6.90 13.16
C LEU A 480 19.31 5.50 13.79
N GLN A 481 18.25 4.71 13.61
CA GLN A 481 18.20 3.33 14.07
C GLN A 481 18.36 2.32 12.95
N ARG A 482 17.74 2.56 11.78
CA ARG A 482 17.84 1.64 10.64
C ARG A 482 17.72 2.36 9.33
N ILE A 483 18.13 1.68 8.27
CA ILE A 483 17.82 2.06 6.89
C ILE A 483 17.14 0.88 6.18
N THR A 484 16.27 1.20 5.25
CA THR A 484 15.57 0.23 4.39
C THR A 484 15.66 0.67 2.94
N ALA A 485 15.76 -0.30 2.04
CA ALA A 485 15.56 -0.08 0.61
C ALA A 485 14.09 -0.32 0.24
N ASP A 486 13.58 0.42 -0.76
CA ASP A 486 12.26 0.16 -1.34
C ASP A 486 12.18 -1.21 -2.03
N LYS A 487 13.34 -1.76 -2.43
CA LYS A 487 13.50 -3.10 -3.00
C LYS A 487 14.69 -3.81 -2.36
N SER A 488 14.47 -4.99 -1.79
CA SER A 488 15.53 -5.88 -1.32
C SER A 488 16.09 -6.79 -2.42
N VAL A 489 15.35 -6.97 -3.53
CA VAL A 489 15.78 -7.70 -4.72
C VAL A 489 15.45 -6.89 -5.98
N VAL A 490 16.43 -6.71 -6.86
CA VAL A 490 16.29 -6.10 -8.20
C VAL A 490 16.51 -7.19 -9.25
N ALA A 491 15.42 -7.62 -9.89
CA ALA A 491 15.45 -8.64 -10.93
C ALA A 491 15.53 -8.02 -12.33
N LEU A 492 16.66 -8.20 -13.01
CA LEU A 492 16.94 -7.68 -14.34
C LEU A 492 17.01 -8.86 -15.33
N GLN A 493 16.12 -8.88 -16.31
CA GLN A 493 15.98 -10.02 -17.23
C GLN A 493 17.03 -10.02 -18.34
N THR A 494 17.51 -8.83 -18.74
CA THR A 494 18.47 -8.66 -19.85
C THR A 494 19.43 -7.51 -19.57
N ALA A 495 20.58 -7.49 -20.27
CA ALA A 495 21.61 -6.46 -20.11
C ALA A 495 21.16 -5.02 -20.44
N GLY A 496 20.05 -4.86 -21.18
CA GLY A 496 19.48 -3.54 -21.51
C GLY A 496 18.48 -3.01 -20.46
N GLN A 497 18.11 -3.82 -19.46
CA GLN A 497 17.17 -3.41 -18.42
C GLN A 497 17.91 -2.77 -17.25
N THR A 498 17.39 -1.66 -16.75
CA THR A 498 17.89 -1.01 -15.53
C THR A 498 16.94 -1.23 -14.36
N GLY A 499 17.49 -1.19 -13.16
CA GLY A 499 16.76 -1.14 -11.90
C GLY A 499 16.96 0.19 -11.21
N GLU A 500 16.08 0.54 -10.30
CA GLU A 500 16.22 1.72 -9.45
C GLU A 500 15.90 1.33 -8.01
N VAL A 501 16.72 1.83 -7.08
CA VAL A 501 16.56 1.67 -5.64
C VAL A 501 16.54 3.03 -4.97
N ARG A 502 15.66 3.18 -3.98
CA ARG A 502 15.57 4.33 -3.08
C ARG A 502 15.76 3.87 -1.64
N LEU A 503 16.36 4.72 -0.83
CA LEU A 503 16.60 4.44 0.59
C LEU A 503 15.71 5.30 1.49
N THR A 504 15.33 4.72 2.62
CA THR A 504 14.61 5.39 3.71
C THR A 504 15.34 5.12 5.02
N ALA A 505 15.61 6.19 5.77
CA ALA A 505 16.14 6.13 7.12
C ALA A 505 14.99 6.15 8.13
N LEU A 506 15.16 5.45 9.25
CA LEU A 506 14.17 5.40 10.32
C LEU A 506 14.82 5.62 11.69
N ASP A 507 14.15 6.40 12.54
CA ASP A 507 14.48 6.54 13.95
C ASP A 507 13.85 5.41 14.81
N GLY A 508 13.98 5.51 16.13
CA GLY A 508 13.48 4.51 17.08
C GLY A 508 11.96 4.41 17.20
N ASP A 509 11.22 5.41 16.72
CA ASP A 509 9.76 5.39 16.65
C ASP A 509 9.24 5.06 15.24
N GLY A 510 10.14 4.63 14.36
CA GLY A 510 9.81 4.28 12.99
C GLY A 510 9.40 5.47 12.14
N ASN A 511 9.76 6.69 12.53
CA ASN A 511 9.58 7.86 11.67
C ASN A 511 10.46 7.73 10.43
N ARG A 512 9.85 7.81 9.25
CA ARG A 512 10.52 7.60 7.98
C ARG A 512 11.06 8.91 7.39
N VAL A 513 12.28 8.86 6.88
CA VAL A 513 12.92 9.99 6.18
C VAL A 513 13.55 9.49 4.89
N PRO A 514 13.26 10.11 3.73
CA PRO A 514 13.97 9.78 2.50
C PRO A 514 15.47 10.07 2.67
N VAL A 515 16.35 9.26 2.10
CA VAL A 515 17.80 9.47 2.19
C VAL A 515 18.30 10.17 0.92
N GLU A 516 19.13 11.21 1.05
CA GLU A 516 19.82 11.78 -0.12
C GLU A 516 20.99 10.92 -0.55
N VAL A 517 21.29 10.94 -1.85
CA VAL A 517 22.46 10.25 -2.41
C VAL A 517 23.78 10.72 -1.78
N SER A 518 23.83 11.95 -1.26
CA SER A 518 24.97 12.53 -0.55
C SER A 518 25.22 11.90 0.84
N ASP A 519 24.20 11.30 1.44
CA ASP A 519 24.27 10.70 2.78
C ASP A 519 24.64 9.21 2.77
N ALA A 520 24.65 8.58 1.60
CA ALA A 520 24.93 7.16 1.47
C ALA A 520 26.26 6.88 0.74
N SER A 521 27.01 5.92 1.26
CA SER A 521 28.06 5.25 0.50
C SER A 521 27.53 3.95 -0.10
N VAL A 522 28.03 3.60 -1.29
CA VAL A 522 27.57 2.43 -2.05
C VAL A 522 28.76 1.53 -2.36
N GLN A 523 28.63 0.26 -2.01
CA GLN A 523 29.53 -0.80 -2.46
C GLN A 523 28.76 -1.73 -3.39
N ALA A 524 29.12 -1.74 -4.67
CA ALA A 524 28.50 -2.58 -5.67
C ALA A 524 29.33 -3.85 -5.92
N GLY A 525 28.66 -5.00 -6.00
CA GLY A 525 29.27 -6.26 -6.40
C GLY A 525 29.70 -6.27 -7.88
N GLU A 526 30.50 -7.27 -8.26
CA GLU A 526 30.88 -7.48 -9.66
C GLU A 526 29.62 -7.65 -10.54
N LYS A 527 29.68 -7.23 -11.81
CA LYS A 527 28.61 -7.35 -12.83
C LYS A 527 27.48 -6.32 -12.78
N VAL A 528 27.53 -5.33 -11.88
CA VAL A 528 26.60 -4.20 -11.87
C VAL A 528 27.33 -2.88 -11.74
N SER A 529 26.77 -1.84 -12.36
CA SER A 529 27.13 -0.45 -12.13
C SER A 529 26.00 0.22 -11.36
N VAL A 530 26.33 0.99 -10.33
CA VAL A 530 25.36 1.72 -9.51
C VAL A 530 25.77 3.18 -9.50
N VAL A 531 24.90 4.05 -10.01
CA VAL A 531 25.16 5.50 -10.11
C VAL A 531 23.98 6.29 -9.54
N PRO A 532 24.22 7.43 -8.88
CA PRO A 532 23.15 8.33 -8.47
C PRO A 532 22.25 8.71 -9.67
N ASN A 533 20.94 8.74 -9.45
CA ASN A 533 19.93 9.14 -10.41
C ASN A 533 19.07 10.27 -9.83
N GLY A 534 19.61 11.48 -9.82
CA GLY A 534 19.02 12.60 -9.09
C GLY A 534 19.45 12.60 -7.61
N LEU A 535 18.58 13.09 -6.73
CA LEU A 535 18.92 13.37 -5.33
C LEU A 535 18.64 12.22 -4.34
N ASP A 536 17.78 11.25 -4.67
CA ASP A 536 17.33 10.23 -3.70
C ASP A 536 17.29 8.78 -4.21
N SER A 537 17.80 8.53 -5.42
CA SER A 537 17.79 7.19 -6.01
C SER A 537 19.11 6.83 -6.69
N TRP A 538 19.27 5.52 -6.89
CA TRP A 538 20.40 4.93 -7.59
C TRP A 538 19.91 4.08 -8.76
N LEU A 539 20.44 4.35 -9.95
CA LEU A 539 20.22 3.54 -11.14
C LEU A 539 21.21 2.37 -11.14
N ILE A 540 20.69 1.17 -11.32
CA ILE A 540 21.41 -0.10 -11.34
C ILE A 540 21.39 -0.62 -12.77
N THR A 541 22.58 -0.81 -13.35
CA THR A 541 22.74 -1.29 -14.73
C THR A 541 23.59 -2.55 -14.74
N PRO A 542 23.15 -3.65 -15.40
CA PRO A 542 23.97 -4.83 -15.60
C PRO A 542 25.21 -4.50 -16.42
N THR A 543 26.36 -5.08 -16.06
CA THR A 543 27.58 -5.05 -16.87
C THR A 543 27.96 -6.44 -17.40
N ALA A 544 27.05 -7.41 -17.28
CA ALA A 544 27.15 -8.76 -17.81
C ALA A 544 25.76 -9.23 -18.28
N ASP A 545 25.71 -10.24 -19.15
CA ASP A 545 24.45 -10.79 -19.68
C ASP A 545 23.69 -11.67 -18.68
N ALA A 546 24.41 -12.26 -17.71
CA ALA A 546 23.84 -13.09 -16.66
C ALA A 546 24.70 -13.12 -15.39
N GLY A 547 24.06 -13.38 -14.25
CA GLY A 547 24.73 -13.55 -12.96
C GLY A 547 23.96 -12.90 -11.83
N SER A 548 24.65 -12.68 -10.71
CA SER A 548 24.10 -12.00 -9.55
C SER A 548 25.16 -11.09 -8.92
N ALA A 549 24.69 -10.10 -8.16
CA ALA A 549 25.52 -9.18 -7.40
C ALA A 549 24.79 -8.79 -6.11
N THR A 550 25.53 -8.32 -5.12
CA THR A 550 24.98 -7.66 -3.93
C THR A 550 25.43 -6.21 -3.93
N ILE A 551 24.52 -5.29 -3.63
CA ILE A 551 24.81 -3.87 -3.43
C ILE A 551 24.60 -3.55 -1.96
N THR A 552 25.62 -3.07 -1.28
CA THR A 552 25.53 -2.62 0.11
C THR A 552 25.47 -1.10 0.15
N PHE A 553 24.37 -0.56 0.67
CA PHE A 553 24.22 0.86 0.95
C PHE A 553 24.51 1.12 2.42
N THR A 554 25.31 2.15 2.74
CA THR A 554 25.61 2.54 4.12
C THR A 554 25.30 4.01 4.37
N VAL A 555 24.52 4.30 5.41
CA VAL A 555 24.08 5.65 5.81
C VAL A 555 24.27 5.77 7.32
N GLY A 556 25.00 6.78 7.79
CA GLY A 556 25.24 7.00 9.23
C GLY A 556 25.76 5.77 9.98
N GLY A 557 26.55 4.90 9.33
CA GLY A 557 27.07 3.66 9.90
C GLY A 557 26.10 2.47 9.95
N ARG A 558 24.87 2.62 9.44
CA ARG A 558 23.91 1.52 9.24
C ARG A 558 23.95 1.07 7.79
N SER A 559 23.79 -0.24 7.54
CA SER A 559 23.84 -0.80 6.19
C SER A 559 22.58 -1.58 5.83
N VAL A 560 22.25 -1.58 4.54
CA VAL A 560 21.23 -2.46 3.94
C VAL A 560 21.76 -3.02 2.63
N ASP A 561 21.58 -4.32 2.46
CA ASP A 561 21.95 -5.01 1.24
C ASP A 561 20.75 -5.09 0.29
N VAL A 562 21.04 -5.02 -1.00
CA VAL A 562 20.10 -5.27 -2.10
C VAL A 562 20.71 -6.31 -3.02
N ALA A 563 20.01 -7.43 -3.20
CA ALA A 563 20.42 -8.44 -4.17
C ALA A 563 20.00 -8.02 -5.58
N VAL A 564 20.89 -8.23 -6.55
CA VAL A 564 20.61 -8.05 -7.98
C VAL A 564 20.78 -9.39 -8.67
N THR A 565 19.80 -9.76 -9.48
CA THR A 565 19.88 -10.94 -10.36
C THR A 565 19.77 -10.49 -11.81
N ILE A 566 20.62 -11.04 -12.67
CA ILE A 566 20.72 -10.72 -14.09
C ILE A 566 20.47 -12.02 -14.88
N GLY A 567 19.45 -12.03 -15.72
CA GLY A 567 19.00 -13.21 -16.44
C GLY A 567 18.37 -14.28 -15.53
N TYR A 568 17.78 -15.30 -16.16
CA TYR A 568 17.21 -16.46 -15.47
C TYR A 568 17.16 -17.68 -16.39
N ASP A 569 17.15 -18.85 -15.78
CA ASP A 569 16.83 -20.12 -16.42
C ASP A 569 15.36 -20.49 -16.15
N VAL A 570 14.71 -21.18 -17.11
CA VAL A 570 13.39 -21.79 -16.92
C VAL A 570 13.58 -23.28 -16.72
N THR A 571 13.18 -23.80 -15.57
CA THR A 571 13.32 -25.21 -15.21
C THR A 571 11.94 -25.86 -15.11
N THR A 572 11.72 -26.98 -15.80
CA THR A 572 10.49 -27.76 -15.65
C THR A 572 10.42 -28.37 -14.26
N VAL A 573 9.33 -28.09 -13.53
CA VAL A 573 9.05 -28.63 -12.19
C VAL A 573 8.11 -29.84 -12.30
N ALA A 574 7.08 -29.75 -13.13
CA ALA A 574 6.21 -30.87 -13.47
C ALA A 574 5.68 -30.73 -14.91
N ASP A 575 5.99 -31.72 -15.75
CA ASP A 575 5.45 -31.86 -17.11
C ASP A 575 4.11 -32.63 -17.15
N PHE A 576 3.67 -33.14 -15.99
CA PHE A 576 2.47 -33.95 -15.79
C PHE A 576 2.41 -35.27 -16.56
N SER A 577 3.54 -35.76 -17.08
CA SER A 577 3.64 -37.06 -17.77
C SER A 577 3.26 -38.25 -16.87
N ASN A 578 3.43 -38.10 -15.56
CA ASN A 578 2.98 -39.04 -14.52
C ASN A 578 1.59 -38.71 -13.95
N GLY A 579 0.72 -38.06 -14.72
CA GLY A 579 -0.55 -37.53 -14.22
C GLY A 579 -1.44 -38.53 -13.48
N ALA A 580 -1.32 -39.83 -13.77
CA ALA A 580 -2.06 -40.89 -13.07
C ALA A 580 -1.69 -41.04 -11.58
N ASP A 581 -0.51 -40.58 -11.16
CA ASP A 581 -0.05 -40.64 -9.77
C ASP A 581 -0.52 -39.43 -8.94
N TRP A 582 -0.99 -38.36 -9.61
CA TRP A 582 -1.55 -37.19 -8.94
C TRP A 582 -2.94 -37.50 -8.38
N LYS A 583 -3.28 -36.89 -7.24
CA LYS A 583 -4.53 -37.17 -6.52
C LYS A 583 -5.43 -35.95 -6.44
N PHE A 584 -6.73 -36.19 -6.53
CA PHE A 584 -7.74 -35.19 -6.20
C PHE A 584 -7.88 -35.06 -4.68
N ALA A 585 -7.93 -33.83 -4.19
CA ALA A 585 -8.39 -33.51 -2.84
C ALA A 585 -9.25 -32.24 -2.88
N SER A 586 -10.05 -32.01 -1.83
CA SER A 586 -10.93 -30.85 -1.76
C SER A 586 -11.20 -30.43 -0.32
N ASP A 587 -11.61 -29.17 -0.16
CA ASP A 587 -12.23 -28.65 1.05
C ASP A 587 -13.65 -28.20 0.73
N ARG A 588 -14.64 -28.79 1.42
CA ARG A 588 -16.07 -28.43 1.28
C ARG A 588 -16.55 -28.38 -0.19
N ALA A 589 -16.03 -29.29 -1.01
CA ALA A 589 -16.33 -29.44 -2.43
C ALA A 589 -16.23 -30.91 -2.85
N ALA A 590 -16.85 -31.26 -3.97
CA ALA A 590 -16.63 -32.54 -4.66
C ALA A 590 -15.92 -32.31 -6.00
N GLY A 591 -15.39 -33.37 -6.61
CA GLY A 591 -14.70 -33.24 -7.90
C GLY A 591 -13.87 -34.45 -8.29
N THR A 592 -13.14 -34.32 -9.40
CA THR A 592 -12.26 -35.35 -9.96
C THR A 592 -11.00 -34.73 -10.56
N LEU A 593 -9.93 -35.52 -10.63
CA LEU A 593 -8.70 -35.19 -11.34
C LEU A 593 -8.48 -36.23 -12.44
N THR A 594 -8.30 -35.79 -13.69
CA THR A 594 -8.14 -36.68 -14.85
C THR A 594 -6.88 -36.30 -15.65
N PRO A 595 -5.94 -37.24 -15.89
CA PRO A 595 -4.80 -37.02 -16.79
C PRO A 595 -5.25 -36.83 -18.24
N MET A 596 -4.59 -35.93 -18.96
CA MET A 596 -4.84 -35.61 -20.37
C MET A 596 -3.52 -35.66 -21.15
N PRO A 597 -3.12 -36.83 -21.67
CA PRO A 597 -1.92 -36.94 -22.50
C PRO A 597 -2.01 -36.06 -23.76
N ALA A 598 -0.96 -35.31 -24.06
CA ALA A 598 -0.90 -34.29 -25.12
C ALA A 598 -2.09 -33.30 -25.11
N GLY A 599 -2.63 -33.02 -23.91
CA GLY A 599 -3.80 -32.15 -23.71
C GLY A 599 -3.47 -30.68 -23.45
N GLY A 600 -2.19 -30.34 -23.28
CA GLY A 600 -1.71 -28.98 -23.04
C GLY A 600 -1.69 -28.09 -24.29
N PRO A 601 -1.47 -26.77 -24.12
CA PRO A 601 -1.49 -25.79 -25.21
C PRO A 601 -0.44 -26.03 -26.30
N ASN A 602 0.69 -26.68 -25.97
CA ASN A 602 1.80 -26.96 -26.87
C ASN A 602 2.00 -28.47 -27.11
N GLY A 603 1.01 -29.29 -26.76
CA GLY A 603 1.06 -30.75 -26.92
C GLY A 603 1.75 -31.50 -25.77
N GLU A 604 2.02 -30.82 -24.65
CA GLU A 604 2.46 -31.43 -23.40
C GLU A 604 1.31 -32.15 -22.67
N ASP A 605 1.64 -32.99 -21.69
CA ASP A 605 0.65 -33.65 -20.85
C ASP A 605 0.03 -32.65 -19.86
N ALA A 606 -1.25 -32.85 -19.55
CA ALA A 606 -2.03 -31.95 -18.70
C ALA A 606 -2.86 -32.71 -17.66
N LEU A 607 -3.34 -31.98 -16.65
CA LEU A 607 -4.31 -32.47 -15.67
C LEU A 607 -5.59 -31.65 -15.77
N ARG A 608 -6.74 -32.32 -15.74
CA ARG A 608 -8.08 -31.70 -15.71
C ARG A 608 -8.72 -31.86 -14.34
N LEU A 609 -9.11 -30.75 -13.73
CA LEU A 609 -9.79 -30.68 -12.44
C LEU A 609 -11.25 -30.29 -12.64
N GLN A 610 -12.14 -31.26 -12.48
CA GLN A 610 -13.57 -30.99 -12.41
C GLN A 610 -13.94 -30.73 -10.96
N HIS A 611 -14.72 -29.69 -10.69
CA HIS A 611 -15.10 -29.32 -9.33
C HIS A 611 -16.59 -29.00 -9.22
N ASP A 612 -17.17 -29.37 -8.08
CA ASP A 612 -18.53 -29.05 -7.67
C ASP A 612 -18.48 -28.19 -6.40
N PHE A 613 -18.65 -26.89 -6.62
CA PHE A 613 -18.68 -25.87 -5.58
C PHE A 613 -20.11 -25.50 -5.13
N THR A 614 -21.10 -26.35 -5.45
CA THR A 614 -22.48 -26.21 -4.95
C THR A 614 -22.69 -26.80 -3.56
N THR A 615 -21.68 -27.49 -3.01
CA THR A 615 -21.83 -28.28 -1.77
C THR A 615 -21.76 -27.46 -0.47
N SER A 616 -21.32 -26.21 -0.53
CA SER A 616 -21.21 -25.29 0.62
C SER A 616 -21.17 -23.83 0.16
N THR A 617 -21.56 -22.91 1.03
CA THR A 617 -21.41 -21.45 0.84
C THR A 617 -20.17 -20.88 1.53
N ALA A 618 -19.43 -21.68 2.31
CA ALA A 618 -18.14 -21.27 2.90
C ALA A 618 -17.04 -21.17 1.82
N THR A 619 -15.78 -20.99 2.21
CA THR A 619 -14.65 -21.16 1.27
C THR A 619 -14.51 -22.62 0.84
N ARG A 620 -14.43 -22.86 -0.48
CA ARG A 620 -14.30 -24.18 -1.12
C ARG A 620 -12.98 -24.29 -1.86
N GLY A 621 -12.44 -25.51 -1.94
CA GLY A 621 -11.19 -25.78 -2.65
C GLY A 621 -11.21 -27.07 -3.44
N SER A 622 -10.57 -27.06 -4.61
CA SER A 622 -10.34 -28.20 -5.50
C SER A 622 -8.84 -28.31 -5.82
N TYR A 623 -8.22 -29.45 -5.54
CA TYR A 623 -6.76 -29.59 -5.48
C TYR A 623 -6.25 -30.71 -6.38
N ALA A 624 -5.16 -30.42 -7.10
CA ALA A 624 -4.26 -31.43 -7.64
C ALA A 624 -3.10 -31.62 -6.67
N VAL A 625 -3.02 -32.79 -6.05
CA VAL A 625 -2.00 -33.15 -5.05
C VAL A 625 -0.90 -33.97 -5.71
N ALA A 626 0.34 -33.52 -5.58
CA ALA A 626 1.51 -34.20 -6.12
C ALA A 626 1.71 -35.57 -5.43
N PRO A 627 2.25 -36.58 -6.13
CA PRO A 627 2.50 -37.91 -5.56
C PRO A 627 3.51 -37.89 -4.40
N ALA A 628 4.44 -36.95 -4.44
CA ALA A 628 5.37 -36.60 -3.36
C ALA A 628 5.67 -35.08 -3.44
N PRO A 629 6.11 -34.44 -2.33
CA PRO A 629 6.61 -33.07 -2.38
C PRO A 629 7.72 -32.91 -3.44
N ILE A 630 7.60 -31.89 -4.30
CA ILE A 630 8.54 -31.61 -5.38
C ILE A 630 9.44 -30.46 -4.94
N GLN A 631 10.71 -30.77 -4.65
CA GLN A 631 11.70 -29.75 -4.31
C GLN A 631 12.14 -28.98 -5.57
N ILE A 632 12.12 -27.65 -5.51
CA ILE A 632 12.58 -26.80 -6.62
C ILE A 632 14.06 -26.44 -6.40
N PRO A 633 14.92 -26.61 -7.41
CA PRO A 633 16.32 -26.24 -7.31
C PRO A 633 16.52 -24.71 -7.28
N GLY A 634 17.56 -24.27 -6.59
CA GLY A 634 17.95 -22.86 -6.52
C GLY A 634 16.98 -21.98 -5.73
N GLN A 635 16.89 -20.71 -6.13
CA GLN A 635 16.04 -19.69 -5.52
C GLN A 635 15.06 -19.13 -6.56
N PRO A 636 13.99 -19.85 -6.92
CA PRO A 636 13.02 -19.36 -7.90
C PRO A 636 12.43 -18.01 -7.48
N GLN A 637 12.37 -17.07 -8.42
CA GLN A 637 11.66 -15.79 -8.24
C GLN A 637 10.17 -15.90 -8.54
N ALA A 638 9.80 -16.86 -9.37
CA ALA A 638 8.42 -17.15 -9.69
C ALA A 638 8.28 -18.57 -10.23
N LEU A 639 7.05 -19.06 -10.24
CA LEU A 639 6.64 -20.24 -10.98
C LEU A 639 5.72 -19.83 -12.12
N SER A 640 5.71 -20.59 -13.20
CA SER A 640 4.73 -20.46 -14.29
C SER A 640 3.93 -21.74 -14.44
N LEU A 641 2.63 -21.59 -14.72
CA LEU A 641 1.72 -22.71 -14.97
C LEU A 641 0.75 -22.33 -16.08
N TRP A 642 0.59 -23.18 -17.08
CA TRP A 642 -0.51 -23.02 -18.03
C TRP A 642 -1.82 -23.40 -17.36
N ILE A 643 -2.81 -22.51 -17.44
CA ILE A 643 -4.16 -22.74 -16.92
C ILE A 643 -5.17 -22.51 -18.05
N LYS A 644 -5.92 -23.56 -18.39
CA LYS A 644 -7.13 -23.45 -19.20
C LYS A 644 -8.29 -23.10 -18.27
N GLY A 645 -8.75 -21.86 -18.38
CA GLY A 645 -9.82 -21.36 -17.54
C GLY A 645 -11.21 -21.75 -18.05
N ASP A 646 -12.22 -21.59 -17.18
CA ASP A 646 -13.64 -21.74 -17.50
C ASP A 646 -14.42 -20.42 -17.31
N GLY A 647 -13.70 -19.30 -17.14
CA GLY A 647 -14.26 -17.98 -16.90
C GLY A 647 -14.99 -17.83 -15.56
N SER A 648 -14.93 -18.82 -14.66
CA SER A 648 -15.69 -18.81 -13.41
C SER A 648 -15.23 -17.75 -12.41
N GLY A 649 -13.98 -17.28 -12.53
CA GLY A 649 -13.33 -16.43 -11.53
C GLY A 649 -12.73 -17.23 -10.37
N ILE A 650 -12.53 -18.54 -10.52
CA ILE A 650 -11.85 -19.38 -9.53
C ILE A 650 -10.41 -18.91 -9.28
N TRP A 651 -9.94 -19.01 -8.04
CA TRP A 651 -8.63 -18.49 -7.64
C TRP A 651 -7.55 -19.58 -7.63
N PRO A 652 -6.54 -19.54 -8.53
CA PRO A 652 -5.47 -20.52 -8.57
C PRO A 652 -4.37 -20.17 -7.57
N ARG A 653 -3.83 -21.19 -6.91
CA ARG A 653 -2.76 -21.09 -5.92
C ARG A 653 -1.80 -22.27 -6.02
N ILE A 654 -0.55 -22.08 -5.62
CA ILE A 654 0.44 -23.15 -5.48
C ILE A 654 0.87 -23.24 -4.02
N GLN A 655 0.60 -24.36 -3.36
CA GLN A 655 1.01 -24.58 -1.98
C GLN A 655 2.49 -25.00 -1.93
N LEU A 656 3.28 -24.23 -1.18
CA LEU A 656 4.69 -24.54 -0.94
C LEU A 656 4.98 -24.72 0.54
N LYS A 657 6.09 -25.41 0.82
CA LYS A 657 6.74 -25.49 2.12
C LYS A 657 8.16 -24.94 1.98
N SER A 658 8.53 -23.99 2.82
CA SER A 658 9.87 -23.41 2.85
C SER A 658 10.84 -24.25 3.69
N ALA A 659 12.15 -23.98 3.57
CA ALA A 659 13.17 -24.61 4.42
C ALA A 659 13.00 -24.28 5.92
N ALA A 660 12.32 -23.19 6.25
CA ALA A 660 11.93 -22.84 7.62
C ALA A 660 10.75 -23.68 8.15
N GLY A 661 10.23 -24.62 7.35
CA GLY A 661 9.09 -25.47 7.71
C GLY A 661 7.72 -24.78 7.60
N VAL A 662 7.68 -23.53 7.13
CA VAL A 662 6.45 -22.75 6.95
C VAL A 662 5.74 -23.21 5.68
N THR A 663 4.44 -23.50 5.79
CA THR A 663 3.58 -23.82 4.64
C THR A 663 2.78 -22.58 4.24
N SER A 664 2.93 -22.12 3.00
CA SER A 664 2.24 -20.95 2.46
C SER A 664 1.67 -21.23 1.06
N ASN A 665 1.03 -20.24 0.44
CA ASN A 665 0.53 -20.35 -0.93
C ASN A 665 1.14 -19.22 -1.79
N LEU A 666 1.47 -19.53 -3.04
CA LEU A 666 1.69 -18.53 -4.07
C LEU A 666 0.38 -18.31 -4.79
N ASP A 667 -0.09 -17.07 -4.81
CA ASP A 667 -1.40 -16.74 -5.35
C ASP A 667 -1.29 -16.24 -6.80
N GLY A 668 -2.18 -16.74 -7.65
CA GLY A 668 -2.34 -16.28 -9.04
C GLY A 668 -3.54 -15.34 -9.21
N PRO A 669 -3.69 -14.71 -10.38
CA PRO A 669 -4.87 -13.93 -10.72
C PRO A 669 -6.13 -14.82 -10.80
N MET A 670 -7.29 -14.24 -10.48
CA MET A 670 -8.59 -14.89 -10.64
C MET A 670 -8.80 -15.33 -12.10
N VAL A 671 -9.27 -16.56 -12.32
CA VAL A 671 -9.44 -17.15 -13.66
C VAL A 671 -10.72 -16.64 -14.32
N THR A 672 -10.65 -15.47 -14.96
CA THR A 672 -11.78 -14.83 -15.68
C THR A 672 -11.76 -15.09 -17.19
N TRP A 673 -10.89 -15.98 -17.66
CA TRP A 673 -10.72 -16.34 -19.07
C TRP A 673 -11.14 -17.79 -19.33
N ASN A 674 -11.38 -18.15 -20.59
CA ASN A 674 -11.93 -19.46 -21.00
C ASN A 674 -10.93 -20.38 -21.72
N ASP A 675 -9.73 -19.90 -22.07
CA ASP A 675 -8.75 -20.68 -22.82
C ASP A 675 -7.42 -20.80 -22.06
N TRP A 676 -6.37 -21.34 -22.68
CA TRP A 676 -5.06 -21.42 -22.07
C TRP A 676 -4.42 -20.04 -21.89
N GLN A 677 -3.98 -19.75 -20.67
CA GLN A 677 -3.08 -18.64 -20.36
C GLN A 677 -1.96 -19.13 -19.44
N GLN A 678 -0.73 -18.68 -19.68
CA GLN A 678 0.37 -18.95 -18.78
C GLN A 678 0.32 -17.96 -17.61
N VAL A 679 0.14 -18.49 -16.42
CA VAL A 679 0.02 -17.71 -15.18
C VAL A 679 1.35 -17.74 -14.46
N ARG A 680 1.82 -16.57 -14.01
CA ARG A 680 3.02 -16.41 -13.18
C ARG A 680 2.65 -16.25 -11.70
N PHE A 681 3.29 -17.03 -10.83
CA PHE A 681 3.14 -17.03 -9.39
C PHE A 681 4.45 -16.55 -8.76
N THR A 682 4.47 -15.32 -8.24
CA THR A 682 5.69 -14.72 -7.66
C THR A 682 6.04 -15.38 -6.33
N VAL A 683 7.30 -15.78 -6.14
CA VAL A 683 7.80 -16.25 -4.84
C VAL A 683 8.14 -15.01 -3.99
N PRO A 684 7.56 -14.86 -2.78
CA PRO A 684 7.83 -13.71 -1.94
C PRO A 684 9.32 -13.59 -1.56
N VAL A 685 9.83 -12.36 -1.58
CA VAL A 685 11.20 -12.09 -1.15
C VAL A 685 11.37 -12.43 0.34
N GLY A 686 12.50 -13.03 0.70
CA GLY A 686 12.74 -13.52 2.06
C GLY A 686 12.17 -14.92 2.33
N THR A 687 11.64 -15.61 1.31
CA THR A 687 11.30 -17.04 1.42
C THR A 687 12.56 -17.87 1.68
N ALA A 688 12.50 -18.77 2.67
CA ALA A 688 13.61 -19.69 2.96
C ALA A 688 13.67 -20.84 1.94
N TYR A 689 14.83 -21.04 1.32
CA TYR A 689 15.06 -22.08 0.30
C TYR A 689 15.87 -23.27 0.85
N PRO A 690 15.74 -24.48 0.27
CA PRO A 690 14.88 -24.83 -0.86
C PRO A 690 13.39 -24.79 -0.52
N ILE A 691 12.55 -24.63 -1.54
CA ILE A 691 11.09 -24.74 -1.41
C ILE A 691 10.59 -26.06 -2.01
N GLU A 692 9.56 -26.63 -1.40
CA GLU A 692 8.88 -27.84 -1.87
C GLU A 692 7.43 -27.52 -2.24
N ILE A 693 6.94 -27.97 -3.39
CA ILE A 693 5.54 -27.85 -3.77
C ILE A 693 4.82 -29.17 -3.53
N SER A 694 3.60 -29.09 -3.01
CA SER A 694 2.78 -30.29 -2.78
C SER A 694 1.41 -30.25 -3.44
N ARG A 695 0.86 -29.06 -3.73
CA ARG A 695 -0.49 -28.92 -4.30
C ARG A 695 -0.60 -27.73 -5.25
N VAL A 696 -1.32 -27.93 -6.35
CA VAL A 696 -1.96 -26.83 -7.09
C VAL A 696 -3.41 -26.77 -6.63
N ARG A 697 -3.86 -25.60 -6.19
CA ARG A 697 -5.15 -25.40 -5.54
C ARG A 697 -5.99 -24.40 -6.31
N PHE A 698 -7.27 -24.67 -6.39
CA PHE A 698 -8.25 -23.76 -6.97
C PHE A 698 -9.32 -23.47 -5.92
N MET A 699 -9.40 -22.21 -5.49
CA MET A 699 -10.25 -21.78 -4.38
C MET A 699 -11.44 -20.94 -4.89
N GLU A 700 -12.59 -21.13 -4.26
CA GLU A 700 -13.74 -20.24 -4.38
C GLU A 700 -14.07 -19.68 -3.00
N THR A 701 -13.84 -18.39 -2.84
CA THR A 701 -14.01 -17.64 -1.59
C THR A 701 -15.27 -16.78 -1.59
N ARG A 702 -15.96 -16.65 -2.73
CA ARG A 702 -17.21 -15.88 -2.85
C ARG A 702 -18.37 -16.76 -2.41
N THR A 703 -19.00 -16.36 -1.31
CA THR A 703 -20.10 -17.10 -0.70
C THR A 703 -21.39 -17.08 -1.53
N ALA A 704 -21.59 -16.04 -2.35
CA ALA A 704 -22.75 -15.85 -3.21
C ALA A 704 -22.70 -16.61 -4.55
N VAL A 705 -21.54 -17.16 -4.90
CA VAL A 705 -21.30 -17.85 -6.18
C VAL A 705 -21.38 -19.36 -5.94
N SER A 706 -22.08 -20.11 -6.79
CA SER A 706 -22.24 -21.57 -6.65
C SER A 706 -22.39 -22.21 -8.03
N TYR A 707 -21.49 -23.11 -8.40
CA TYR A 707 -21.41 -23.68 -9.74
C TYR A 707 -20.64 -25.01 -9.74
N GLN A 708 -20.71 -25.70 -10.88
CA GLN A 708 -19.80 -26.76 -11.27
C GLN A 708 -18.91 -26.22 -12.39
N GLY A 709 -17.61 -26.47 -12.30
CA GLY A 709 -16.62 -25.91 -13.21
C GLY A 709 -15.50 -26.90 -13.52
N ASP A 710 -14.61 -26.49 -14.41
CA ASP A 710 -13.61 -27.36 -15.00
C ASP A 710 -12.40 -26.57 -15.49
N VAL A 711 -11.26 -26.78 -14.85
CA VAL A 711 -9.99 -26.15 -15.21
C VAL A 711 -8.97 -27.19 -15.60
N SER A 712 -8.08 -26.86 -16.53
CA SER A 712 -6.94 -27.73 -16.85
C SER A 712 -5.62 -27.02 -16.56
N ILE A 713 -4.62 -27.78 -16.14
CA ILE A 713 -3.27 -27.28 -15.86
C ILE A 713 -2.23 -28.06 -16.66
N ALA A 714 -1.21 -27.37 -17.14
CA ALA A 714 -0.11 -27.95 -17.92
C ALA A 714 1.20 -27.19 -17.63
N GLY A 715 2.34 -27.86 -17.84
CA GLY A 715 3.69 -27.27 -17.78
C GLY A 715 3.95 -26.38 -16.56
N LEU A 716 4.13 -26.98 -15.37
CA LEU A 716 4.60 -26.25 -14.20
C LEU A 716 6.12 -26.03 -14.30
N GLU A 717 6.54 -24.78 -14.34
CA GLU A 717 7.93 -24.37 -14.50
C GLU A 717 8.36 -23.40 -13.39
N ALA A 718 9.66 -23.33 -13.13
CA ALA A 718 10.29 -22.39 -12.21
C ALA A 718 11.21 -21.43 -12.96
N ILE A 719 11.08 -20.15 -12.66
CA ILE A 719 11.94 -19.08 -13.15
C ILE A 719 13.06 -18.89 -12.12
N VAL A 720 14.23 -19.44 -12.42
CA VAL A 720 15.37 -19.54 -11.49
C VAL A 720 16.50 -18.63 -11.96
N PRO A 721 16.72 -17.47 -11.31
CA PRO A 721 17.90 -16.65 -11.58
C PRO A 721 19.19 -17.32 -11.08
N ALA A 722 20.33 -16.72 -11.43
CA ALA A 722 21.59 -17.01 -10.74
C ALA A 722 21.43 -16.82 -9.23
N SER A 723 21.96 -17.76 -8.45
CA SER A 723 21.85 -17.72 -6.98
C SER A 723 22.57 -16.50 -6.39
N VAL A 724 21.94 -15.91 -5.39
CA VAL A 724 22.45 -14.77 -4.63
C VAL A 724 21.94 -14.91 -3.21
N ASP A 725 22.75 -14.53 -2.22
CA ASP A 725 22.24 -14.44 -0.86
C ASP A 725 21.24 -13.28 -0.83
N GLN A 726 19.96 -13.61 -0.66
CA GLN A 726 18.94 -12.59 -0.50
C GLN A 726 19.16 -11.93 0.86
N PRO A 727 19.18 -10.58 0.93
CA PRO A 727 19.29 -9.86 2.18
C PRO A 727 18.19 -10.34 3.14
N ALA A 728 18.58 -10.87 4.30
CA ALA A 728 17.63 -11.14 5.35
C ALA A 728 17.01 -9.81 5.78
N SER A 729 15.68 -9.72 5.80
CA SER A 729 15.03 -8.58 6.45
C SER A 729 15.27 -8.71 7.95
N PRO A 730 16.01 -7.79 8.59
CA PRO A 730 16.29 -7.92 10.01
C PRO A 730 14.97 -7.87 10.79
N TYR A 731 14.76 -8.83 11.68
CA TYR A 731 13.62 -8.83 12.57
C TYR A 731 13.76 -7.67 13.55
N VAL A 732 12.88 -6.67 13.43
CA VAL A 732 12.96 -5.44 14.23
C VAL A 732 12.28 -5.66 15.57
N HIS A 733 13.06 -5.62 16.65
CA HIS A 733 12.55 -5.72 18.01
C HIS A 733 12.05 -4.34 18.45
N ASP A 734 10.73 -4.13 18.45
CA ASP A 734 10.15 -2.92 19.00
C ASP A 734 9.89 -3.08 20.50
N PRO A 735 10.38 -2.16 21.35
CA PRO A 735 10.22 -2.23 22.80
C PRO A 735 8.79 -1.99 23.29
N ILE A 736 7.83 -1.74 22.37
CA ILE A 736 6.40 -1.76 22.69
C ILE A 736 5.97 -3.10 23.28
N ILE A 737 6.58 -4.21 22.85
CA ILE A 737 6.46 -5.50 23.53
C ILE A 737 7.65 -5.62 24.48
N ALA A 738 7.37 -5.77 25.77
CA ALA A 738 8.41 -5.99 26.76
C ALA A 738 9.11 -7.34 26.50
N ALA A 739 10.42 -7.32 26.27
CA ALA A 739 11.21 -8.57 26.24
C ALA A 739 11.36 -9.14 27.66
N ASN A 740 11.66 -8.26 28.62
CA ASN A 740 11.74 -8.58 30.04
C ASN A 740 10.91 -7.59 30.86
N GLY A 741 10.06 -8.08 31.76
CA GLY A 741 9.25 -7.25 32.67
C GLY A 741 7.76 -7.57 32.64
N THR A 742 6.96 -6.72 33.28
CA THR A 742 5.50 -6.85 33.36
C THR A 742 4.83 -5.49 33.29
N VAL A 743 3.57 -5.48 32.87
CA VAL A 743 2.71 -4.30 32.85
C VAL A 743 1.79 -4.16 34.07
N ASP A 744 1.95 -5.00 35.11
CA ASP A 744 1.09 -4.99 36.31
C ASP A 744 1.01 -3.64 37.04
N GLY A 745 2.08 -2.84 37.00
CA GLY A 745 2.13 -1.52 37.63
C GLY A 745 1.46 -0.40 36.82
N ARG A 746 0.92 -0.69 35.64
CA ARG A 746 0.32 0.32 34.75
C ARG A 746 -1.09 0.70 35.22
N ALA A 747 -1.44 1.97 35.03
CA ALA A 747 -2.68 2.52 35.59
C ALA A 747 -3.97 1.97 34.94
N GLN A 748 -3.87 1.45 33.73
CA GLN A 748 -4.95 0.76 33.02
C GLN A 748 -4.38 -0.49 32.35
N ARG A 749 -5.13 -1.57 32.34
CA ARG A 749 -4.74 -2.87 31.76
C ARG A 749 -5.84 -3.40 30.84
N ILE A 750 -5.51 -3.74 29.60
CA ILE A 750 -6.45 -4.24 28.60
C ILE A 750 -5.93 -5.58 28.08
N ALA A 751 -6.70 -6.65 28.27
CA ALA A 751 -6.37 -7.94 27.68
C ALA A 751 -6.88 -8.02 26.23
N VAL A 752 -6.09 -8.62 25.35
CA VAL A 752 -6.42 -8.82 23.94
C VAL A 752 -6.26 -10.29 23.60
N MET A 753 -7.29 -10.87 23.00
CA MET A 753 -7.26 -12.22 22.43
C MET A 753 -7.82 -12.23 21.01
N SER A 754 -7.36 -13.15 20.18
CA SER A 754 -7.76 -13.26 18.76
C SER A 754 -7.65 -14.72 18.29
N ASP A 755 -8.26 -15.04 17.15
CA ASP A 755 -7.96 -16.26 16.40
C ASP A 755 -8.09 -17.55 17.24
N ALA A 756 -9.23 -17.67 17.94
CA ALA A 756 -9.60 -18.91 18.58
C ALA A 756 -10.15 -19.93 17.57
N GLN A 757 -10.94 -19.46 16.59
CA GLN A 757 -11.50 -20.20 15.46
C GLN A 757 -12.13 -21.56 15.88
N PHE A 758 -13.06 -21.55 16.83
CA PHE A 758 -13.86 -22.75 17.14
C PHE A 758 -15.17 -22.80 16.35
N VAL A 759 -15.78 -23.99 16.28
CA VAL A 759 -17.09 -24.21 15.65
C VAL A 759 -18.10 -24.76 16.67
N GLY A 760 -19.33 -24.27 16.62
CA GLY A 760 -20.45 -24.63 17.48
C GLY A 760 -20.87 -26.09 17.40
N ARG A 761 -20.67 -26.73 16.23
CA ARG A 761 -20.93 -28.16 16.04
C ARG A 761 -19.94 -29.09 16.75
N ASN A 762 -18.81 -28.56 17.24
CA ASN A 762 -17.82 -29.31 18.01
C ASN A 762 -17.36 -28.49 19.24
N PRO A 763 -18.23 -28.33 20.24
CA PRO A 763 -17.99 -27.45 21.39
C PRO A 763 -16.83 -27.91 22.28
N ASP A 764 -16.42 -29.18 22.18
CA ASP A 764 -15.30 -29.76 22.94
C ASP A 764 -14.00 -29.84 22.12
N SER A 765 -13.93 -29.14 20.99
CA SER A 765 -12.72 -29.07 20.16
C SER A 765 -11.52 -28.48 20.93
N VAL A 766 -10.31 -28.83 20.48
CA VAL A 766 -9.06 -28.28 21.03
C VAL A 766 -9.06 -26.74 20.99
N ASN A 767 -9.59 -26.15 19.92
CA ASN A 767 -9.73 -24.70 19.76
C ASN A 767 -10.67 -24.10 20.83
N ALA A 768 -11.83 -24.71 21.07
CA ALA A 768 -12.77 -24.25 22.10
C ALA A 768 -12.20 -24.37 23.52
N GLN A 769 -11.49 -25.47 23.81
CA GLN A 769 -10.80 -25.64 25.09
C GLN A 769 -9.66 -24.64 25.27
N GLY A 770 -8.92 -24.35 24.18
CA GLY A 770 -7.89 -23.32 24.15
C GLY A 770 -8.45 -21.93 24.46
N ALA A 771 -9.57 -21.56 23.83
CA ALA A 771 -10.28 -20.31 24.09
C ALA A 771 -10.70 -20.17 25.56
N ARG A 772 -11.30 -21.23 26.13
CA ARG A 772 -11.69 -21.25 27.55
C ARG A 772 -10.48 -21.11 28.49
N LYS A 773 -9.37 -21.79 28.19
CA LYS A 773 -8.12 -21.67 28.97
C LYS A 773 -7.63 -20.21 28.97
N ALA A 774 -7.53 -19.59 27.79
CA ALA A 774 -7.10 -18.19 27.66
C ALA A 774 -8.02 -17.23 28.43
N LEU A 775 -9.35 -17.39 28.33
CA LEU A 775 -10.30 -16.55 29.07
C LEU A 775 -10.17 -16.68 30.59
N ARG A 776 -9.92 -17.89 31.11
CA ARG A 776 -9.67 -18.10 32.55
C ARG A 776 -8.40 -17.41 33.02
N GLU A 777 -7.33 -17.49 32.22
CA GLU A 777 -6.08 -16.78 32.49
C GLU A 777 -6.31 -15.26 32.49
N ILE A 778 -6.99 -14.72 31.48
CA ILE A 778 -7.34 -13.30 31.38
C ILE A 778 -8.15 -12.82 32.59
N VAL A 779 -9.18 -13.57 32.99
CA VAL A 779 -10.01 -13.22 34.15
C VAL A 779 -9.19 -13.26 35.44
N ALA A 780 -8.24 -14.20 35.57
CA ALA A 780 -7.36 -14.29 36.74
C ALA A 780 -6.42 -13.07 36.86
N GLU A 781 -5.99 -12.50 35.73
CA GLU A 781 -5.17 -11.28 35.69
C GLU A 781 -5.94 -10.00 36.06
N ASN A 782 -7.29 -10.06 36.05
CA ASN A 782 -8.19 -8.97 36.45
C ASN A 782 -7.89 -7.62 35.73
N PRO A 783 -7.86 -7.58 34.37
CA PRO A 783 -7.68 -6.34 33.63
C PRO A 783 -8.90 -5.42 33.75
N ASP A 784 -8.81 -4.19 33.24
CA ASP A 784 -9.94 -3.25 33.19
C ASP A 784 -10.90 -3.52 32.02
N LEU A 785 -10.42 -4.21 30.98
CA LEU A 785 -11.17 -4.53 29.76
C LEU A 785 -10.58 -5.77 29.07
N LEU A 786 -11.44 -6.61 28.48
CA LEU A 786 -11.07 -7.62 27.48
C LEU A 786 -11.51 -7.16 26.07
N VAL A 787 -10.62 -7.24 25.09
CA VAL A 787 -10.94 -7.09 23.67
C VAL A 787 -10.71 -8.42 22.96
N ILE A 788 -11.77 -8.98 22.38
CA ILE A 788 -11.70 -10.11 21.46
C ILE A 788 -11.56 -9.51 20.07
N ASN A 789 -10.35 -9.52 19.52
CA ASN A 789 -10.03 -8.83 18.27
C ASN A 789 -10.09 -9.79 17.08
N GLY A 790 -11.30 -10.25 16.75
CA GLY A 790 -11.66 -11.07 15.61
C GLY A 790 -11.35 -12.56 15.72
N ASP A 791 -12.00 -13.33 14.84
CA ASP A 791 -11.80 -14.76 14.63
C ASP A 791 -11.96 -15.60 15.91
N PHE A 792 -12.96 -15.28 16.73
CA PHE A 792 -13.29 -16.12 17.89
C PHE A 792 -13.96 -17.42 17.44
N VAL A 793 -14.86 -17.30 16.45
CA VAL A 793 -15.49 -18.42 15.75
C VAL A 793 -14.83 -18.67 14.40
N ASP A 794 -15.11 -19.80 13.75
CA ASP A 794 -14.50 -20.16 12.46
C ASP A 794 -15.41 -19.97 11.23
N GLU A 795 -16.74 -20.13 11.35
CA GLU A 795 -17.62 -20.24 10.17
C GLU A 795 -18.85 -19.31 10.17
N ALA A 796 -18.98 -18.42 11.17
CA ALA A 796 -20.07 -17.44 11.30
C ALA A 796 -21.51 -18.02 11.36
N ALA A 797 -21.67 -19.32 11.61
CA ALA A 797 -23.00 -19.90 11.74
C ALA A 797 -23.63 -19.49 13.09
N ASP A 798 -24.97 -19.41 13.16
CA ASP A 798 -25.69 -19.07 14.40
C ASP A 798 -25.26 -19.96 15.57
N ILE A 799 -25.04 -21.26 15.34
CA ILE A 799 -24.57 -22.21 16.37
C ILE A 799 -23.16 -21.89 16.89
N ASP A 800 -22.32 -21.26 16.06
CA ASP A 800 -20.98 -20.84 16.46
C ASP A 800 -21.08 -19.65 17.41
N PHE A 801 -21.94 -18.68 17.11
CA PHE A 801 -22.19 -17.52 17.98
C PHE A 801 -22.94 -17.86 19.26
N GLU A 802 -23.88 -18.81 19.23
CA GLU A 802 -24.50 -19.38 20.45
C GLU A 802 -23.46 -20.03 21.36
N LEU A 803 -22.48 -20.74 20.80
CA LEU A 803 -21.38 -21.28 21.58
C LEU A 803 -20.46 -20.17 22.11
N ALA A 804 -20.17 -19.14 21.32
CA ALA A 804 -19.36 -18.01 21.75
C ALA A 804 -19.99 -17.25 22.92
N GLU A 805 -21.29 -16.91 22.84
CA GLU A 805 -22.04 -16.27 23.92
C GLU A 805 -21.97 -17.10 25.21
N ARG A 806 -22.24 -18.41 25.12
CA ARG A 806 -22.14 -19.34 26.26
C ARG A 806 -20.73 -19.40 26.86
N ILE A 807 -19.69 -19.46 26.05
CA ILE A 807 -18.30 -19.47 26.53
C ILE A 807 -18.00 -18.17 27.29
N LEU A 808 -18.42 -17.02 26.75
CA LEU A 808 -18.20 -15.72 27.38
C LEU A 808 -18.97 -15.60 28.70
N ASP A 809 -20.23 -16.05 28.75
CA ASP A 809 -21.03 -16.05 29.97
C ASP A 809 -20.44 -16.94 31.07
N GLU A 810 -19.97 -18.13 30.71
CA GLU A 810 -19.42 -19.11 31.66
C GLU A 810 -18.06 -18.69 32.21
N GLU A 811 -17.14 -18.28 31.33
CA GLU A 811 -15.75 -18.00 31.72
C GLU A 811 -15.59 -16.55 32.23
N VAL A 812 -16.16 -15.58 31.52
CA VAL A 812 -16.03 -14.14 31.80
C VAL A 812 -17.20 -13.63 32.66
N GLY A 813 -18.44 -13.79 32.18
CA GLY A 813 -19.65 -13.30 32.82
C GLY A 813 -19.55 -11.82 33.21
N SER A 814 -20.04 -11.47 34.41
CA SER A 814 -19.97 -10.10 34.92
C SER A 814 -18.63 -9.73 35.57
N LYS A 815 -17.61 -10.60 35.49
CA LYS A 815 -16.32 -10.39 36.18
C LYS A 815 -15.47 -9.32 35.51
N LEU A 816 -15.62 -9.15 34.19
CA LEU A 816 -14.79 -8.28 33.36
C LEU A 816 -15.62 -7.73 32.19
N PRO A 817 -15.65 -6.40 31.96
CA PRO A 817 -16.24 -5.86 30.73
C PRO A 817 -15.43 -6.33 29.51
N TRP A 818 -16.12 -6.59 28.40
CA TRP A 818 -15.49 -7.01 27.16
C TRP A 818 -16.07 -6.31 25.94
N ILE A 819 -15.29 -6.27 24.86
CA ILE A 819 -15.67 -5.85 23.52
C ILE A 819 -15.28 -6.96 22.54
N TYR A 820 -16.15 -7.27 21.57
CA TYR A 820 -15.87 -8.23 20.51
C TYR A 820 -15.85 -7.48 19.17
N VAL A 821 -14.68 -7.45 18.54
CA VAL A 821 -14.45 -6.88 17.20
C VAL A 821 -14.50 -8.03 16.19
N PRO A 822 -15.26 -7.94 15.09
CA PRO A 822 -15.36 -9.02 14.12
C PRO A 822 -14.11 -9.11 13.20
N GLY A 823 -13.65 -10.32 12.96
CA GLY A 823 -12.68 -10.73 11.95
C GLY A 823 -13.36 -11.38 10.74
N ASN A 824 -12.59 -11.87 9.78
CA ASN A 824 -13.13 -12.47 8.55
C ASN A 824 -13.86 -13.79 8.81
N HIS A 825 -13.55 -14.51 9.89
CA HIS A 825 -14.28 -15.73 10.24
C HIS A 825 -15.67 -15.45 10.85
N GLU A 826 -15.95 -14.21 11.29
CA GLU A 826 -17.30 -13.76 11.64
C GLU A 826 -18.20 -13.50 10.42
N VAL A 827 -17.68 -13.59 9.20
CA VAL A 827 -18.45 -13.45 7.94
C VAL A 827 -18.20 -14.56 6.91
N MET A 828 -17.44 -15.61 7.28
CA MET A 828 -16.97 -16.65 6.33
C MET A 828 -18.10 -17.47 5.67
N GLY A 829 -19.28 -17.52 6.28
CA GLY A 829 -20.45 -18.24 5.74
C GLY A 829 -21.77 -17.48 5.82
N ALA A 830 -21.77 -16.28 6.41
CA ALA A 830 -22.97 -15.51 6.73
C ALA A 830 -22.69 -14.00 6.65
N PRO A 831 -23.71 -13.15 6.41
CA PRO A 831 -23.53 -11.70 6.47
C PRO A 831 -23.20 -11.24 7.89
N ILE A 832 -22.54 -10.08 8.02
CA ILE A 832 -22.17 -9.48 9.31
C ILE A 832 -23.37 -9.29 10.26
N SER A 833 -24.60 -9.15 9.73
CA SER A 833 -25.81 -9.07 10.54
C SER A 833 -26.03 -10.27 11.47
N ASN A 834 -25.45 -11.43 11.15
CA ASN A 834 -25.49 -12.59 12.04
C ASN A 834 -24.64 -12.35 13.28
N PHE A 835 -23.44 -11.79 13.17
CA PHE A 835 -22.65 -11.34 14.31
C PHE A 835 -23.41 -10.27 15.11
N GLU A 836 -23.97 -9.27 14.43
CA GLU A 836 -24.62 -8.12 15.09
C GLU A 836 -25.87 -8.53 15.88
N LYS A 837 -26.55 -9.60 15.47
CA LYS A 837 -27.68 -10.20 16.20
C LYS A 837 -27.29 -10.63 17.62
N PHE A 838 -26.08 -11.14 17.82
CA PHE A 838 -25.60 -11.65 19.11
C PHE A 838 -24.82 -10.60 19.90
N PHE A 839 -23.98 -9.80 19.22
CA PHE A 839 -22.99 -8.95 19.89
C PHE A 839 -23.18 -7.44 19.69
N GLY A 840 -24.18 -7.03 18.90
CA GLY A 840 -24.45 -5.61 18.60
C GLY A 840 -23.58 -5.07 17.47
N ALA A 841 -23.38 -3.75 17.43
CA ALA A 841 -22.73 -3.08 16.31
C ALA A 841 -21.28 -3.58 16.08
N ALA A 842 -20.94 -3.82 14.82
CA ALA A 842 -19.61 -4.31 14.40
C ALA A 842 -18.47 -3.29 14.57
N SER A 843 -18.79 -2.02 14.81
CA SER A 843 -17.84 -0.94 15.08
C SER A 843 -18.40 0.01 16.14
N GLY A 844 -17.54 0.69 16.88
CA GLY A 844 -17.97 1.58 17.95
C GLY A 844 -16.86 2.33 18.63
N THR A 845 -17.21 3.09 19.67
CA THR A 845 -16.26 3.82 20.51
C THR A 845 -16.63 3.74 21.98
N ARG A 846 -15.61 3.84 22.84
CA ARG A 846 -15.77 3.91 24.29
C ARG A 846 -14.52 4.53 24.91
N ASP A 847 -14.70 5.39 25.90
CA ASP A 847 -13.58 5.86 26.70
C ASP A 847 -13.35 4.93 27.91
N LEU A 848 -12.09 4.53 28.10
CA LEU A 848 -11.61 3.84 29.30
C LEU A 848 -10.73 4.85 30.06
N GLY A 849 -11.31 5.53 31.04
CA GLY A 849 -10.66 6.68 31.69
C GLY A 849 -10.30 7.76 30.66
N SER A 850 -9.02 8.13 30.59
CA SER A 850 -8.50 9.13 29.62
C SER A 850 -8.01 8.54 28.30
N THR A 851 -8.26 7.25 28.06
CA THR A 851 -7.88 6.56 26.81
C THR A 851 -9.13 6.30 25.99
N ARG A 852 -9.18 6.84 24.76
CA ARG A 852 -10.28 6.56 23.83
C ARG A 852 -10.05 5.25 23.09
N ILE A 853 -11.04 4.37 23.10
CA ILE A 853 -11.04 3.11 22.34
C ILE A 853 -11.97 3.26 21.15
N ILE A 854 -11.46 2.93 19.96
CA ILE A 854 -12.20 2.89 18.70
C ILE A 854 -12.10 1.48 18.16
N THR A 855 -13.23 0.85 17.83
CA THR A 855 -13.26 -0.47 17.19
C THR A 855 -13.83 -0.37 15.80
N LEU A 856 -13.18 -1.01 14.83
CA LEU A 856 -13.54 -0.98 13.42
C LEU A 856 -13.69 -2.41 12.88
N ASN A 857 -14.64 -2.58 11.98
CA ASN A 857 -14.93 -3.82 11.28
C ASN A 857 -14.08 -3.93 10.00
N SER A 858 -13.06 -4.80 10.05
CA SER A 858 -12.26 -5.19 8.89
C SER A 858 -12.61 -6.58 8.36
N SER A 859 -13.73 -7.21 8.77
CA SER A 859 -14.05 -8.61 8.43
C SER A 859 -14.11 -8.90 6.94
N ALA A 860 -14.35 -7.89 6.11
CA ALA A 860 -14.33 -7.98 4.65
C ALA A 860 -12.92 -7.86 4.01
N GLY A 861 -11.85 -7.86 4.82
CA GLY A 861 -10.46 -7.66 4.38
C GLY A 861 -10.09 -6.19 4.09
N THR A 862 -11.02 -5.26 4.28
CA THR A 862 -10.85 -3.79 4.17
C THR A 862 -11.76 -3.12 5.20
N LEU A 863 -11.46 -1.89 5.61
CA LEU A 863 -12.37 -1.11 6.46
C LEU A 863 -13.54 -0.54 5.64
N ARG A 864 -13.31 -0.12 4.40
CA ARG A 864 -14.38 0.29 3.47
C ARG A 864 -15.40 -0.82 3.28
N GLY A 865 -14.97 -2.09 3.24
CA GLY A 865 -15.84 -3.26 3.13
C GLY A 865 -16.80 -3.41 4.32
N GLY A 866 -16.45 -2.90 5.50
CA GLY A 866 -17.38 -2.80 6.65
C GLY A 866 -18.28 -1.56 6.63
N GLY A 867 -18.15 -0.69 5.61
CA GLY A 867 -19.04 0.44 5.32
C GLY A 867 -18.46 1.82 5.63
N MET A 868 -18.83 2.85 4.85
CA MET A 868 -18.29 4.22 5.01
C MET A 868 -18.62 4.89 6.36
N ALA A 869 -19.69 4.46 7.02
CA ALA A 869 -20.10 5.03 8.31
C ALA A 869 -19.01 4.89 9.38
N GLN A 870 -18.25 3.78 9.38
CA GLN A 870 -17.19 3.56 10.37
C GLN A 870 -15.93 4.40 10.10
N LEU A 871 -15.60 4.65 8.81
CA LEU A 871 -14.49 5.53 8.45
C LEU A 871 -14.80 6.98 8.84
N ASN A 872 -16.04 7.41 8.59
CA ASN A 872 -16.52 8.72 9.04
C ASN A 872 -16.54 8.82 10.57
N MET A 873 -16.94 7.73 11.26
CA MET A 873 -16.86 7.65 12.73
C MET A 873 -15.41 7.77 13.20
N LEU A 874 -14.46 7.07 12.58
CA LEU A 874 -13.04 7.14 12.93
C LEU A 874 -12.54 8.59 12.84
N GLU A 875 -12.80 9.28 11.73
CA GLU A 875 -12.36 10.66 11.55
C GLU A 875 -13.01 11.62 12.57
N ALA A 876 -14.30 11.45 12.83
CA ALA A 876 -15.01 12.23 13.84
C ALA A 876 -14.44 12.01 15.25
N GLN A 877 -14.06 10.76 15.58
CA GLN A 877 -13.58 10.38 16.90
C GLN A 877 -12.13 10.78 17.13
N LEU A 878 -11.29 10.77 16.08
CA LEU A 878 -9.96 11.38 16.12
C LEU A 878 -10.06 12.90 16.28
N LYS A 879 -10.98 13.56 15.58
CA LYS A 879 -11.21 15.00 15.75
C LYS A 879 -11.68 15.35 17.16
N ASP A 880 -12.63 14.58 17.69
CA ASP A 880 -13.13 14.78 19.06
C ASP A 880 -12.03 14.54 20.09
N ALA A 881 -11.26 13.46 19.95
CA ALA A 881 -10.12 13.16 20.81
C ALA A 881 -9.02 14.23 20.73
N ALA A 882 -8.83 14.87 19.57
CA ALA A 882 -7.90 15.99 19.44
C ALA A 882 -8.34 17.18 20.31
N SER A 883 -9.63 17.52 20.29
CA SER A 883 -10.18 18.64 21.05
C SER A 883 -10.45 18.37 22.54
N ASP A 884 -10.67 17.11 22.92
CA ASP A 884 -11.04 16.75 24.30
C ASP A 884 -9.80 16.66 25.20
N ALA A 885 -9.65 17.60 26.13
CA ALA A 885 -8.56 17.61 27.10
C ALA A 885 -8.61 16.44 28.11
N GLY A 886 -9.76 15.79 28.27
CA GLY A 886 -9.93 14.58 29.08
C GLY A 886 -9.34 13.32 28.44
N VAL A 887 -9.17 13.33 27.11
CA VAL A 887 -8.55 12.25 26.34
C VAL A 887 -7.06 12.55 26.14
N THR A 888 -6.20 11.66 26.62
CA THR A 888 -4.75 11.77 26.52
C THR A 888 -4.14 10.82 25.51
N GLY A 889 -4.88 9.83 25.02
CA GLY A 889 -4.43 8.94 23.96
C GLY A 889 -5.56 8.12 23.33
N VAL A 890 -5.29 7.53 22.18
CA VAL A 890 -6.27 6.77 21.37
C VAL A 890 -5.77 5.35 21.10
N MET A 891 -6.66 4.36 21.19
CA MET A 891 -6.40 2.99 20.79
C MET A 891 -7.42 2.56 19.74
N VAL A 892 -6.94 2.07 18.60
CA VAL A 892 -7.77 1.63 17.48
C VAL A 892 -7.63 0.12 17.32
N PHE A 893 -8.75 -0.61 17.37
CA PHE A 893 -8.79 -2.05 17.22
C PHE A 893 -9.53 -2.43 15.94
N PHE A 894 -8.91 -3.29 15.14
CA PHE A 894 -9.54 -3.98 14.00
C PHE A 894 -8.77 -5.26 13.69
N HIS A 895 -9.38 -6.24 13.04
CA HIS A 895 -8.78 -7.56 12.94
C HIS A 895 -7.57 -7.62 11.97
N HIS A 896 -7.75 -7.29 10.69
CA HIS A 896 -6.67 -7.31 9.67
C HIS A 896 -5.72 -6.11 9.83
N PRO A 897 -4.41 -6.29 10.07
CA PRO A 897 -3.45 -5.19 10.19
C PRO A 897 -3.21 -4.43 8.89
N SER A 898 -2.67 -3.22 9.02
CA SER A 898 -2.22 -2.43 7.88
C SER A 898 -1.02 -3.02 7.16
N ASP A 899 -0.14 -3.74 7.86
CA ASP A 899 1.03 -4.44 7.33
C ASP A 899 1.21 -5.77 8.05
N ASP A 900 1.42 -6.84 7.29
CA ASP A 900 1.70 -8.17 7.80
C ASP A 900 3.23 -8.34 7.95
N PRO A 901 3.78 -8.69 9.13
CA PRO A 901 5.22 -8.81 9.33
C PRO A 901 5.83 -10.04 8.63
N LEU A 902 5.01 -10.98 8.14
CA LEU A 902 5.48 -12.15 7.40
C LEU A 902 5.83 -11.78 5.96
N SER A 903 6.73 -12.55 5.35
CA SER A 903 7.17 -12.32 3.98
C SER A 903 6.06 -12.50 2.94
N SER A 904 5.05 -13.32 3.21
CA SER A 904 3.96 -13.57 2.26
C SER A 904 2.96 -12.44 2.15
N LYS A 905 2.82 -11.60 3.18
CA LYS A 905 1.90 -10.45 3.23
C LYS A 905 0.42 -10.82 3.03
N ASP A 906 0.04 -12.06 3.37
CA ASP A 906 -1.28 -12.63 3.09
C ASP A 906 -2.38 -12.11 4.05
N SER A 907 -1.99 -11.58 5.22
CA SER A 907 -2.88 -11.33 6.34
C SER A 907 -3.03 -9.84 6.67
N GLN A 908 -2.97 -8.96 5.68
CA GLN A 908 -3.11 -7.51 5.85
C GLN A 908 -4.35 -6.96 5.13
N LEU A 909 -4.71 -5.70 5.39
CA LEU A 909 -5.74 -4.99 4.61
C LEU A 909 -5.42 -5.09 3.11
N GLY A 910 -6.39 -5.61 2.36
CA GLY A 910 -6.23 -5.91 0.93
C GLY A 910 -6.15 -4.65 0.05
N ASP A 911 -6.74 -3.55 0.49
CA ASP A 911 -6.59 -2.23 -0.15
C ASP A 911 -5.35 -1.52 0.43
N ARG A 912 -4.28 -1.48 -0.36
CA ARG A 912 -3.00 -0.88 0.07
C ARG A 912 -3.05 0.65 0.14
N TYR A 913 -3.96 1.29 -0.59
CA TYR A 913 -4.16 2.73 -0.52
C TYR A 913 -4.91 3.10 0.76
N GLU A 914 -5.90 2.29 1.17
CA GLU A 914 -6.56 2.42 2.47
C GLU A 914 -5.59 2.25 3.63
N ALA A 915 -4.74 1.21 3.59
CA ALA A 915 -3.72 1.00 4.62
C ALA A 915 -2.75 2.20 4.73
N ALA A 916 -2.29 2.75 3.61
CA ALA A 916 -1.41 3.92 3.60
C ALA A 916 -2.10 5.17 4.15
N ALA A 917 -3.32 5.47 3.71
CA ALA A 917 -4.09 6.63 4.15
C ALA A 917 -4.44 6.57 5.66
N LEU A 918 -4.72 5.37 6.19
CA LEU A 918 -4.94 5.17 7.62
C LEU A 918 -3.68 5.43 8.44
N ASN A 919 -2.55 4.87 8.01
CA ASN A 919 -1.26 5.08 8.69
C ASN A 919 -0.88 6.56 8.69
N GLU A 920 -1.05 7.24 7.56
CA GLU A 920 -0.85 8.70 7.46
C GLU A 920 -1.80 9.45 8.40
N ARG A 921 -3.10 9.09 8.44
CA ARG A 921 -4.08 9.73 9.32
C ARG A 921 -3.71 9.59 10.81
N PHE A 922 -3.24 8.41 11.23
CA PHE A 922 -2.81 8.18 12.61
C PHE A 922 -1.51 8.93 12.94
N ALA A 923 -0.55 8.95 12.02
CA ALA A 923 0.70 9.69 12.17
C ALA A 923 0.43 11.20 12.27
N THR A 924 -0.45 11.75 11.43
CA THR A 924 -0.87 13.16 11.47
C THR A 924 -1.60 13.50 12.77
N PHE A 925 -2.52 12.63 13.23
CA PHE A 925 -3.14 12.81 14.56
C PHE A 925 -2.09 12.91 15.66
N ARG A 926 -1.10 12.00 15.68
CA ARG A 926 0.00 12.03 16.65
C ARG A 926 0.82 13.31 16.53
N LYS A 927 1.24 13.67 15.32
CA LYS A 927 2.07 14.83 15.01
C LYS A 927 1.40 16.13 15.47
N ASP A 928 0.15 16.34 15.08
CA ASP A 928 -0.53 17.62 15.24
C ASP A 928 -1.03 17.84 16.67
N THR A 929 -1.54 16.78 17.32
CA THR A 929 -2.17 16.92 18.64
C THR A 929 -1.19 16.76 19.79
N GLY A 930 -0.03 16.15 19.55
CA GLY A 930 0.86 15.75 20.63
C GLY A 930 0.35 14.57 21.46
N LYS A 931 -0.75 13.90 21.08
CA LYS A 931 -1.35 12.79 21.84
C LYS A 931 -0.96 11.45 21.26
N SER A 932 -0.70 10.47 22.12
CA SER A 932 -0.30 9.13 21.73
C SER A 932 -1.44 8.33 21.11
N ILE A 933 -1.09 7.48 20.15
CA ILE A 933 -2.03 6.60 19.46
C ILE A 933 -1.42 5.21 19.24
N ALA A 934 -2.24 4.18 19.39
CA ALA A 934 -1.87 2.79 19.13
C ALA A 934 -2.92 2.08 18.27
N VAL A 935 -2.47 1.16 17.42
CA VAL A 935 -3.29 0.31 16.57
C VAL A 935 -3.04 -1.15 16.95
N ILE A 936 -4.12 -1.89 17.21
CA ILE A 936 -4.06 -3.26 17.70
C ILE A 936 -4.86 -4.18 16.77
N ASN A 937 -4.20 -5.22 16.28
CA ASN A 937 -4.68 -6.14 15.26
C ASN A 937 -4.54 -7.61 15.69
N GLY A 938 -5.06 -8.53 14.86
CA GLY A 938 -4.93 -9.98 14.99
C GLY A 938 -4.62 -10.60 13.62
N HIS A 939 -5.29 -11.71 13.26
CA HIS A 939 -5.37 -12.29 11.90
C HIS A 939 -4.11 -13.01 11.40
N VAL A 940 -2.92 -12.41 11.58
CA VAL A 940 -1.66 -12.95 11.02
C VAL A 940 -1.27 -14.27 11.67
N GLY A 941 -1.66 -14.49 12.93
CA GLY A 941 -1.31 -15.68 13.70
C GLY A 941 0.14 -15.72 14.19
N VAL A 942 0.73 -14.55 14.36
CA VAL A 942 1.98 -14.32 15.10
C VAL A 942 1.84 -13.13 16.05
N PHE A 943 2.57 -13.15 17.16
CA PHE A 943 2.74 -11.97 18.01
C PHE A 943 3.79 -11.04 17.39
N HIS A 944 3.47 -9.76 17.25
CA HIS A 944 4.41 -8.78 16.70
C HIS A 944 4.15 -7.37 17.23
N GLY A 945 5.21 -6.58 17.35
CA GLY A 945 5.15 -5.18 17.75
C GLY A 945 6.02 -4.34 16.81
N ALA A 946 5.52 -3.17 16.42
CA ALA A 946 6.21 -2.23 15.57
C ALA A 946 5.85 -0.79 15.94
N SER A 947 6.65 0.14 15.42
CA SER A 947 6.33 1.56 15.40
C SER A 947 6.40 2.08 13.96
N VAL A 948 5.41 2.88 13.60
CA VAL A 948 5.24 3.45 12.27
C VAL A 948 4.93 4.93 12.44
N ASP A 949 5.89 5.80 12.09
CA ASP A 949 5.73 7.25 12.16
C ASP A 949 5.18 7.75 13.53
N GLY A 950 5.72 7.20 14.62
CA GLY A 950 5.32 7.52 15.99
C GLY A 950 4.09 6.78 16.53
N VAL A 951 3.40 5.99 15.68
CA VAL A 951 2.24 5.19 16.05
C VAL A 951 2.68 3.80 16.50
N SER A 952 2.21 3.34 17.67
CA SER A 952 2.47 1.97 18.12
C SER A 952 1.55 0.99 17.39
N GLN A 953 2.09 -0.08 16.81
CA GLN A 953 1.32 -1.14 16.17
C GLN A 953 1.59 -2.48 16.86
N ILE A 954 0.53 -3.21 17.21
CA ILE A 954 0.60 -4.52 17.84
C ILE A 954 -0.27 -5.49 17.06
N ILE A 955 0.28 -6.67 16.79
CA ILE A 955 -0.46 -7.82 16.28
C ILE A 955 -0.50 -8.86 17.39
N ASN A 956 -1.70 -9.15 17.88
CA ASN A 956 -1.94 -10.24 18.80
C ASN A 956 -1.95 -11.56 18.02
N GLY A 957 -1.25 -12.58 18.52
CA GLY A 957 -1.25 -13.91 17.92
C GLY A 957 -2.47 -14.76 18.30
N ASN A 958 -2.41 -16.05 17.99
CA ASN A 958 -3.57 -16.94 18.16
C ASN A 958 -3.80 -17.32 19.63
N SER A 959 -5.06 -17.33 20.07
CA SER A 959 -5.45 -17.75 21.42
C SER A 959 -6.01 -19.17 21.50
N GLY A 960 -6.48 -19.73 20.36
CA GLY A 960 -7.03 -21.09 20.29
C GLY A 960 -6.45 -21.93 19.14
N LYS A 961 -6.44 -21.37 17.93
CA LYS A 961 -5.86 -22.01 16.73
C LYS A 961 -4.34 -22.14 16.84
N GLY A 962 -3.75 -23.15 16.21
CA GLY A 962 -2.29 -23.23 16.06
C GLY A 962 -1.69 -22.03 15.29
N PRO A 963 -0.45 -21.62 15.58
CA PRO A 963 0.17 -20.41 15.00
C PRO A 963 0.50 -20.57 13.52
N ALA A 964 0.62 -19.44 12.80
CA ALA A 964 0.90 -19.42 11.36
C ALA A 964 2.39 -19.22 11.01
N GLY A 965 3.19 -18.69 11.94
CA GLY A 965 4.62 -18.40 11.75
C GLY A 965 5.60 -19.31 12.49
N ALA A 966 6.89 -19.05 12.29
CA ALA A 966 7.98 -19.70 13.04
C ALA A 966 7.94 -19.28 14.52
N ALA A 967 8.35 -20.18 15.42
CA ALA A 967 8.23 -19.95 16.87
C ALA A 967 9.06 -18.77 17.38
N ASP A 968 10.22 -18.56 16.78
CA ASP A 968 11.15 -17.45 17.04
C ASP A 968 10.74 -16.12 16.40
N HIS A 969 9.68 -16.11 15.57
CA HIS A 969 9.11 -14.91 14.94
C HIS A 969 7.66 -14.67 15.41
N GLY A 970 7.38 -15.01 16.67
CA GLY A 970 6.07 -14.78 17.29
C GLY A 970 5.01 -15.86 17.01
N GLY A 971 5.37 -16.95 16.34
CA GLY A 971 4.46 -18.08 16.06
C GLY A 971 4.23 -18.98 17.29
N PHE A 972 3.47 -18.51 18.27
CA PHE A 972 3.03 -19.28 19.44
C PHE A 972 1.56 -19.00 19.77
N VAL A 973 0.97 -19.76 20.71
CA VAL A 973 -0.41 -19.58 21.18
C VAL A 973 -0.39 -18.83 22.51
N GLY A 974 -1.30 -17.87 22.69
CA GLY A 974 -1.36 -17.05 23.90
C GLY A 974 -2.35 -15.90 23.77
N TRP A 975 -2.10 -14.83 24.52
CA TRP A 975 -2.85 -13.58 24.46
C TRP A 975 -1.94 -12.41 24.85
N THR A 976 -2.39 -11.16 24.71
CA THR A 976 -1.59 -9.97 25.03
C THR A 976 -2.23 -9.14 26.13
N LEU A 977 -1.45 -8.71 27.12
CA LEU A 977 -1.86 -7.73 28.13
C LEU A 977 -1.24 -6.37 27.80
N LEU A 978 -2.07 -5.38 27.47
CA LEU A 978 -1.65 -4.00 27.24
C LEU A 978 -1.70 -3.23 28.56
N GLY A 979 -0.62 -2.56 28.92
CA GLY A 979 -0.58 -1.67 30.07
C GLY A 979 -0.41 -0.22 29.65
N VAL A 980 -1.32 0.64 30.12
CA VAL A 980 -1.42 2.05 29.73
C VAL A 980 -1.28 2.95 30.95
N ASN A 981 -0.51 4.02 30.81
CA ASN A 981 -0.41 5.14 31.74
C ASN A 981 -0.99 6.38 31.06
N PRO A 982 -2.30 6.67 31.21
CA PRO A 982 -2.94 7.76 30.48
C PRO A 982 -2.28 9.13 30.73
N ARG A 983 -1.70 9.36 31.91
CA ARG A 983 -1.00 10.61 32.23
C ARG A 983 0.24 10.87 31.36
N ALA A 984 0.81 9.84 30.75
CA ALA A 984 1.93 9.94 29.83
C ALA A 984 1.49 9.97 28.35
N GLY A 985 0.18 10.05 28.08
CA GLY A 985 -0.36 10.03 26.71
C GLY A 985 -0.14 11.33 25.93
N VAL A 986 0.03 12.47 26.60
CA VAL A 986 0.37 13.74 25.94
C VAL A 986 1.88 13.93 25.94
N VAL A 987 2.46 13.83 24.76
CA VAL A 987 3.90 13.70 24.49
C VAL A 987 4.44 14.85 23.63
N GLY A 988 3.57 15.75 23.15
CA GLY A 988 3.94 16.98 22.44
C GLY A 988 4.51 16.76 21.03
N ALA A 989 4.97 17.83 20.40
CA ALA A 989 5.42 17.83 19.00
C ALA A 989 6.78 17.17 18.77
N ASN A 990 7.66 17.17 19.78
CA ASN A 990 9.01 16.61 19.73
C ASN A 990 9.21 15.65 20.91
N PRO A 991 8.58 14.46 20.89
CA PRO A 991 8.75 13.49 21.98
C PRO A 991 10.17 12.95 22.03
N ASP A 992 10.62 12.56 23.22
CA ASP A 992 11.82 11.72 23.35
C ASP A 992 11.53 10.38 22.68
N SER A 993 12.32 10.06 21.64
CA SER A 993 12.09 8.88 20.80
C SER A 993 12.08 7.61 21.65
N VAL A 994 11.17 6.69 21.35
CA VAL A 994 10.90 5.43 22.08
C VAL A 994 10.34 5.65 23.48
N SER A 995 11.06 6.36 24.35
CA SER A 995 10.75 6.48 25.78
C SER A 995 9.36 7.08 26.04
N SER A 996 8.97 8.12 25.30
CA SER A 996 7.65 8.74 25.43
C SER A 996 6.51 7.76 25.11
N ARG A 997 6.71 6.95 24.05
CA ARG A 997 5.75 5.97 23.57
C ARG A 997 5.58 4.81 24.56
N ILE A 998 6.69 4.24 25.05
CA ILE A 998 6.67 3.13 26.03
C ILE A 998 6.23 3.57 27.43
N ASN A 999 6.45 4.84 27.79
CA ASN A 999 5.97 5.40 29.05
C ASN A 999 4.44 5.51 29.07
N TRP A 1000 3.84 5.81 27.92
CA TRP A 1000 2.39 5.77 27.75
C TRP A 1000 1.84 4.34 27.69
N MET A 1001 2.34 3.49 26.80
CA MET A 1001 1.82 2.14 26.61
C MET A 1001 2.93 1.12 26.38
N GLN A 1002 2.79 -0.06 26.96
CA GLN A 1002 3.62 -1.22 26.67
C GLN A 1002 2.76 -2.49 26.74
N ALA A 1003 3.18 -3.53 26.02
CA ALA A 1003 2.51 -4.80 25.92
C ALA A 1003 3.35 -5.93 26.54
N GLU A 1004 2.65 -6.85 27.19
CA GLU A 1004 3.17 -8.11 27.71
C GLU A 1004 2.49 -9.24 26.96
N THR A 1005 3.25 -10.03 26.20
CA THR A 1005 2.72 -11.25 25.59
C THR A 1005 2.65 -12.36 26.63
N ARG A 1006 1.53 -13.07 26.66
CA ARG A 1006 1.21 -14.11 27.64
C ARG A 1006 1.07 -15.44 26.89
N PRO A 1007 2.18 -16.11 26.54
CA PRO A 1007 2.12 -17.39 25.85
C PRO A 1007 1.49 -18.45 26.75
N ARG A 1008 0.83 -19.44 26.15
CA ARG A 1008 0.44 -20.66 26.84
C ARG A 1008 1.71 -21.43 27.23
N VAL A 1009 1.85 -21.75 28.51
CA VAL A 1009 2.99 -22.50 29.01
C VAL A 1009 2.50 -23.82 29.62
N ASP A 1010 2.80 -24.94 28.96
CA ASP A 1010 2.55 -26.27 29.52
C ASP A 1010 3.79 -26.78 30.28
N GLU A 1011 5.00 -26.43 29.82
CA GLU A 1011 6.28 -26.68 30.48
C GLU A 1011 7.23 -25.50 30.22
N LEU A 1012 8.10 -25.16 31.18
CA LEU A 1012 9.16 -24.16 31.03
C LEU A 1012 10.51 -24.77 31.42
N ARG A 1013 11.48 -24.69 30.52
CA ARG A 1013 12.85 -25.20 30.70
C ARG A 1013 13.83 -24.04 30.72
N LEU A 1014 14.81 -24.10 31.61
CA LEU A 1014 15.90 -23.14 31.73
C LEU A 1014 17.23 -23.89 31.62
N ASP A 1015 18.01 -23.56 30.59
CA ASP A 1015 19.35 -24.07 30.37
C ASP A 1015 20.37 -22.98 30.70
N ALA A 1016 21.17 -23.23 31.74
CA ALA A 1016 22.16 -22.31 32.28
C ALA A 1016 23.31 -23.09 32.94
N PRO A 1017 24.55 -22.57 32.92
CA PRO A 1017 25.65 -23.18 33.65
C PRO A 1017 25.38 -23.19 35.16
N THR A 1018 25.75 -24.28 35.83
CA THR A 1018 25.61 -24.40 37.30
C THR A 1018 26.88 -23.97 38.06
N VAL A 1019 28.01 -23.86 37.35
CA VAL A 1019 29.30 -23.43 37.88
C VAL A 1019 29.98 -22.50 36.87
N MET A 1020 30.53 -21.38 37.35
CA MET A 1020 31.32 -20.43 36.54
C MET A 1020 32.51 -19.91 37.36
N THR A 1021 33.46 -19.22 36.72
CA THR A 1021 34.57 -18.50 37.37
C THR A 1021 34.40 -17.00 37.18
N VAL A 1022 34.84 -16.17 38.13
CA VAL A 1022 34.79 -14.70 37.96
C VAL A 1022 35.47 -14.28 36.65
N GLY A 1023 34.75 -13.53 35.81
CA GLY A 1023 35.17 -13.09 34.48
C GLY A 1023 34.71 -13.98 33.32
N GLU A 1024 34.17 -15.18 33.60
CA GLU A 1024 33.62 -16.08 32.59
C GLU A 1024 32.29 -15.57 32.02
N THR A 1025 32.08 -15.78 30.72
CA THR A 1025 30.80 -15.58 30.04
C THR A 1025 30.26 -16.91 29.51
N ALA A 1026 28.95 -17.10 29.59
CA ALA A 1026 28.25 -18.28 29.09
C ALA A 1026 26.91 -17.87 28.46
N SER A 1027 26.33 -18.75 27.64
CA SER A 1027 24.97 -18.54 27.12
C SER A 1027 23.94 -19.17 28.05
N VAL A 1028 22.83 -18.45 28.24
CA VAL A 1028 21.62 -18.94 28.89
C VAL A 1028 20.51 -18.95 27.85
N ALA A 1029 19.73 -20.02 27.84
CA ALA A 1029 18.54 -20.14 27.02
C ALA A 1029 17.38 -20.65 27.86
N SER A 1030 16.17 -20.25 27.51
CA SER A 1030 14.95 -20.84 28.06
C SER A 1030 13.99 -21.16 26.94
N THR A 1031 13.25 -22.25 27.10
CA THR A 1031 12.30 -22.76 26.11
C THR A 1031 11.01 -23.13 26.83
N LEU A 1032 9.88 -22.63 26.33
CA LEU A 1032 8.56 -23.09 26.76
C LEU A 1032 8.02 -24.14 25.78
N VAL A 1033 7.19 -25.04 26.28
CA VAL A 1033 6.50 -26.07 25.49
C VAL A 1033 5.00 -25.79 25.53
N GLN A 1034 4.34 -25.91 24.38
CA GLN A 1034 2.89 -25.80 24.24
C GLN A 1034 2.32 -26.87 23.28
N ASP A 1035 1.01 -27.12 23.37
CA ASP A 1035 0.21 -27.88 22.41
C ASP A 1035 0.76 -29.28 22.09
N GLY A 1036 1.22 -29.99 23.12
CA GLY A 1036 1.67 -31.38 22.99
C GLY A 1036 3.05 -31.56 22.37
N GLY A 1037 3.88 -30.52 22.32
CA GLY A 1037 5.32 -30.66 22.02
C GLY A 1037 5.97 -29.53 21.21
N ARG A 1038 5.26 -28.43 20.90
CA ARG A 1038 5.86 -27.29 20.21
C ARG A 1038 6.78 -26.55 21.17
N GLU A 1039 8.07 -26.51 20.84
CA GLU A 1039 9.07 -25.74 21.56
C GLU A 1039 9.11 -24.29 21.05
N VAL A 1040 9.06 -23.33 21.97
CA VAL A 1040 9.13 -21.89 21.68
C VAL A 1040 10.27 -21.29 22.51
N PRO A 1041 11.26 -20.64 21.87
CA PRO A 1041 12.29 -19.92 22.59
C PRO A 1041 11.68 -18.79 23.44
N VAL A 1042 12.15 -18.65 24.68
CA VAL A 1042 11.81 -17.51 25.54
C VAL A 1042 12.70 -16.33 25.15
N ALA A 1043 12.37 -15.74 24.01
CA ALA A 1043 12.98 -14.56 23.43
C ALA A 1043 11.88 -13.68 22.81
N TRP A 1044 12.17 -12.41 22.56
CA TRP A 1044 11.22 -11.50 21.93
C TRP A 1044 10.62 -12.15 20.66
N PRO A 1045 9.28 -12.13 20.47
CA PRO A 1045 8.29 -11.34 21.18
C PRO A 1045 7.65 -12.01 22.40
N VAL A 1046 8.18 -13.13 22.92
CA VAL A 1046 7.77 -13.65 24.24
C VAL A 1046 8.22 -12.70 25.33
N THR A 1047 7.28 -12.22 26.16
CA THR A 1047 7.59 -11.49 27.37
C THR A 1047 7.91 -12.46 28.51
N ALA A 1048 9.03 -12.24 29.18
CA ALA A 1048 9.45 -13.01 30.33
C ALA A 1048 9.79 -12.10 31.52
N GLN A 1049 9.93 -12.68 32.71
CA GLN A 1049 10.49 -12.01 33.88
C GLN A 1049 11.73 -12.79 34.34
N TRP A 1050 12.87 -12.40 33.79
CA TRP A 1050 14.19 -12.81 34.24
C TRP A 1050 14.53 -12.08 35.54
N ALA A 1051 14.92 -12.84 36.55
CA ALA A 1051 15.28 -12.33 37.87
C ALA A 1051 16.19 -13.31 38.59
N GLY A 1052 16.65 -12.95 39.79
CA GLY A 1052 17.44 -13.87 40.58
C GLY A 1052 18.12 -13.25 41.79
N GLU A 1053 18.30 -14.03 42.86
CA GLU A 1053 19.15 -13.60 43.97
C GLU A 1053 20.61 -13.59 43.51
N GLY A 1054 21.32 -12.47 43.71
CA GLY A 1054 22.69 -12.31 43.22
C GLY A 1054 22.82 -12.15 41.71
N VAL A 1055 21.72 -11.89 40.98
CA VAL A 1055 21.70 -11.68 39.52
C VAL A 1055 21.27 -10.24 39.20
N THR A 1056 22.03 -9.55 38.36
CA THR A 1056 21.60 -8.31 37.71
C THR A 1056 21.15 -8.61 36.30
N VAL A 1057 19.92 -8.21 35.94
CA VAL A 1057 19.39 -8.37 34.59
C VAL A 1057 19.54 -7.06 33.83
N VAL A 1058 20.05 -7.12 32.59
CA VAL A 1058 20.22 -5.99 31.69
C VAL A 1058 19.56 -6.30 30.33
N ASP A 1059 18.99 -5.29 29.70
CA ASP A 1059 18.11 -5.43 28.53
C ASP A 1059 18.45 -4.41 27.41
N GLY A 1060 19.74 -4.11 27.22
CA GLY A 1060 20.24 -3.23 26.15
C GLY A 1060 19.98 -1.73 26.36
N GLY A 1061 19.08 -1.34 27.27
CA GLY A 1061 18.84 0.03 27.72
C GLY A 1061 19.47 0.36 29.08
N SER A 1062 20.30 -0.54 29.63
CA SER A 1062 20.79 -0.45 31.00
C SER A 1062 21.65 0.79 31.26
N THR A 1063 21.45 1.42 32.41
CA THR A 1063 22.31 2.51 32.89
C THR A 1063 23.69 1.98 33.29
N ARG A 1064 24.76 2.79 33.15
CA ARG A 1064 26.11 2.46 33.68
C ARG A 1064 26.10 2.07 35.17
N SER A 1065 25.08 2.49 35.93
CA SER A 1065 24.85 2.09 37.32
C SER A 1065 24.35 0.65 37.47
N GLN A 1066 23.49 0.16 36.57
CA GLN A 1066 23.04 -1.23 36.54
C GLN A 1066 24.18 -2.15 36.08
N GLU A 1067 24.99 -1.72 35.11
CA GLU A 1067 26.17 -2.47 34.66
C GLU A 1067 27.25 -2.60 35.75
N ARG A 1068 27.24 -1.71 36.75
CA ARG A 1068 28.17 -1.66 37.91
C ARG A 1068 27.57 -2.21 39.20
N ALA A 1069 26.36 -2.75 39.18
CA ALA A 1069 25.72 -3.32 40.37
C ALA A 1069 26.56 -4.50 40.91
N ALA A 1070 26.75 -4.56 42.22
CA ALA A 1070 27.48 -5.65 42.88
C ALA A 1070 26.61 -6.91 42.95
N SER A 1071 26.57 -7.67 41.85
CA SER A 1071 25.94 -8.98 41.77
C SER A 1071 26.97 -10.07 41.46
N THR A 1072 26.63 -11.32 41.75
CA THR A 1072 27.44 -12.50 41.42
C THR A 1072 27.37 -12.80 39.92
N LEU A 1073 26.19 -12.65 39.31
CA LEU A 1073 25.94 -12.81 37.88
C LEU A 1073 25.33 -11.54 37.27
N ARG A 1074 25.55 -11.37 35.96
CA ARG A 1074 24.84 -10.40 35.11
C ARG A 1074 24.31 -11.08 33.86
N LEU A 1075 23.00 -11.01 33.62
CA LEU A 1075 22.36 -11.59 32.43
C LEU A 1075 21.92 -10.49 31.46
N ASN A 1076 22.35 -10.59 30.20
CA ASN A 1076 21.80 -9.82 29.10
C ASN A 1076 20.67 -10.61 28.43
N THR A 1077 19.43 -10.14 28.56
CA THR A 1077 18.24 -10.87 28.05
C THR A 1077 18.05 -10.74 26.54
N LEU A 1078 18.72 -9.79 25.88
CA LEU A 1078 18.68 -9.65 24.43
C LEU A 1078 19.63 -10.63 23.74
N THR A 1079 20.79 -10.89 24.35
CA THR A 1079 21.81 -11.78 23.78
C THR A 1079 21.82 -13.17 24.42
N GLY A 1080 21.16 -13.35 25.56
CA GLY A 1080 21.28 -14.55 26.39
C GLY A 1080 22.64 -14.69 27.09
N GLU A 1081 23.49 -13.66 27.07
CA GLU A 1081 24.82 -13.73 27.68
C GLU A 1081 24.76 -13.57 29.20
N LEU A 1082 25.28 -14.55 29.92
CA LEU A 1082 25.46 -14.55 31.38
C LEU A 1082 26.93 -14.32 31.70
N THR A 1083 27.26 -13.24 32.42
CA THR A 1083 28.61 -12.92 32.89
C THR A 1083 28.72 -13.18 34.40
N ALA A 1084 29.77 -13.90 34.81
CA ALA A 1084 30.14 -14.04 36.22
C ALA A 1084 30.98 -12.83 36.69
N THR A 1085 30.39 -12.01 37.56
CA THR A 1085 30.98 -10.73 37.97
C THR A 1085 31.66 -10.76 39.35
N GLN A 1086 31.22 -11.64 40.25
CA GLN A 1086 31.80 -11.79 41.60
C GLN A 1086 31.70 -13.24 42.09
N ALA A 1087 32.62 -13.66 42.97
CA ALA A 1087 32.54 -14.98 43.60
C ALA A 1087 31.33 -15.06 44.55
N GLY A 1088 30.63 -16.19 44.55
CA GLY A 1088 29.43 -16.40 45.37
C GLY A 1088 28.46 -17.39 44.73
N THR A 1089 27.27 -17.52 45.32
CA THR A 1089 26.18 -18.29 44.74
C THR A 1089 25.06 -17.33 44.34
N ALA A 1090 24.53 -17.51 43.13
CA ALA A 1090 23.36 -16.80 42.63
C ALA A 1090 22.27 -17.79 42.23
N MET A 1091 21.02 -17.36 42.27
CA MET A 1091 19.88 -18.13 41.77
C MET A 1091 19.36 -17.42 40.53
N LEU A 1092 19.52 -18.01 39.35
CA LEU A 1092 18.93 -17.48 38.12
C LEU A 1092 17.52 -18.03 37.96
N SER A 1093 16.56 -17.16 37.64
CA SER A 1093 15.16 -17.54 37.42
C SER A 1093 14.55 -16.85 36.21
N VAL A 1094 13.62 -17.53 35.56
CA VAL A 1094 12.78 -16.98 34.50
C VAL A 1094 11.33 -17.36 34.77
N THR A 1095 10.44 -16.38 34.66
CA THR A 1095 8.99 -16.59 34.74
C THR A 1095 8.34 -16.21 33.40
N VAL A 1096 7.42 -17.04 32.91
CA VAL A 1096 6.63 -16.78 31.71
C VAL A 1096 5.18 -17.14 31.99
N ASN A 1097 4.26 -16.19 31.83
CA ASN A 1097 2.83 -16.35 32.12
C ASN A 1097 2.57 -17.07 33.47
N GLY A 1098 3.29 -16.68 34.52
CA GLY A 1098 3.16 -17.24 35.88
C GLY A 1098 3.90 -18.57 36.14
N VAL A 1099 4.43 -19.24 35.12
CA VAL A 1099 5.24 -20.46 35.28
C VAL A 1099 6.71 -20.09 35.45
N ARG A 1100 7.38 -20.62 36.49
CA ARG A 1100 8.76 -20.25 36.87
C ARG A 1100 9.72 -21.44 36.77
N ALA A 1101 10.91 -21.20 36.23
CA ALA A 1101 12.04 -22.12 36.23
C ALA A 1101 13.27 -21.44 36.87
N GLU A 1102 14.09 -22.20 37.60
CA GLU A 1102 15.24 -21.67 38.33
C GLU A 1102 16.46 -22.60 38.26
N VAL A 1103 17.66 -22.02 38.23
CA VAL A 1103 18.94 -22.73 38.25
C VAL A 1103 19.91 -22.03 39.22
N PRO A 1104 20.45 -22.73 40.23
CA PRO A 1104 21.52 -22.19 41.07
C PRO A 1104 22.86 -22.19 40.31
N VAL A 1105 23.59 -21.08 40.38
CA VAL A 1105 24.89 -20.90 39.75
C VAL A 1105 25.93 -20.53 40.81
N THR A 1106 27.00 -21.32 40.89
CA THR A 1106 28.12 -21.05 41.80
C THR A 1106 29.27 -20.44 41.03
N VAL A 1107 29.68 -19.22 41.41
CA VAL A 1107 30.83 -18.52 40.84
C VAL A 1107 32.04 -18.68 41.76
N ALA A 1108 33.06 -19.40 41.29
CA ALA A 1108 34.33 -19.53 41.99
C ALA A 1108 35.16 -18.23 41.88
N GLY A 1109 35.86 -17.87 42.96
CA GLY A 1109 36.82 -16.76 42.94
C GLY A 1109 38.00 -17.04 42.02
N ALA A 1110 38.64 -15.98 41.53
CA ALA A 1110 39.85 -16.11 40.71
C ALA A 1110 40.88 -17.00 41.44
N PRO A 1111 41.52 -17.96 40.74
CA PRO A 1111 42.54 -18.80 41.37
C PRO A 1111 43.63 -17.89 41.95
N VAL A 1112 43.89 -18.02 43.26
CA VAL A 1112 45.03 -17.38 43.88
C VAL A 1112 46.30 -18.04 43.32
N ASP A 1113 47.22 -17.23 42.78
CA ASP A 1113 48.52 -17.71 42.34
C ASP A 1113 49.18 -18.53 43.47
N PRO A 1114 49.76 -19.70 43.18
CA PRO A 1114 50.49 -20.45 44.18
C PRO A 1114 51.67 -19.60 44.67
N VAL A 1115 51.79 -19.48 45.98
CA VAL A 1115 52.92 -18.79 46.62
C VAL A 1115 54.20 -19.50 46.22
N ASP A 1116 55.15 -18.76 45.65
CA ASP A 1116 56.49 -19.26 45.29
C ASP A 1116 57.13 -19.96 46.50
N PRO A 1117 57.61 -21.21 46.39
CA PRO A 1117 58.29 -21.86 47.49
C PRO A 1117 59.60 -21.15 47.80
N THR A 1118 59.84 -20.86 49.08
CA THR A 1118 61.10 -20.30 49.57
C THR A 1118 62.29 -21.20 49.22
N ASP A 1119 63.33 -20.58 48.66
CA ASP A 1119 64.61 -21.14 48.22
C ASP A 1119 65.30 -21.99 49.32
N PRO A 1120 65.68 -23.27 49.06
CA PRO A 1120 66.44 -24.06 50.01
C PRO A 1120 67.92 -23.67 50.03
N THR A 1121 68.49 -23.57 51.22
CA THR A 1121 69.91 -23.28 51.46
C THR A 1121 70.85 -24.36 50.91
N ASP A 1122 71.98 -23.89 50.36
CA ASP A 1122 73.11 -24.62 49.75
C ASP A 1122 73.61 -25.86 50.54
N PRO A 1123 73.98 -26.98 49.86
CA PRO A 1123 74.39 -28.22 50.51
C PRO A 1123 75.89 -28.28 50.83
N THR A 1124 76.23 -29.00 51.92
CA THR A 1124 77.60 -29.42 52.26
C THR A 1124 77.99 -30.75 51.60
N ASP A 1125 79.26 -30.85 51.18
CA ASP A 1125 79.92 -31.95 50.45
C ASP A 1125 79.85 -33.37 51.09
N PRO A 1126 80.06 -34.45 50.30
CA PRO A 1126 79.62 -35.81 50.60
C PRO A 1126 80.66 -36.69 51.33
N VAL A 1127 80.18 -37.81 51.91
CA VAL A 1127 81.01 -38.93 52.40
C VAL A 1127 80.64 -40.20 51.62
N ASP A 1128 81.67 -40.92 51.17
CA ASP A 1128 81.67 -42.12 50.32
C ASP A 1128 80.82 -43.31 50.84
N PRO A 1129 80.16 -44.08 49.93
CA PRO A 1129 79.55 -45.36 50.26
C PRO A 1129 80.49 -46.55 49.99
N THR A 1130 80.28 -47.62 50.75
CA THR A 1130 80.89 -48.95 50.56
C THR A 1130 79.92 -49.88 49.83
N ASP A 1131 80.47 -50.74 48.96
CA ASP A 1131 79.83 -51.78 48.13
C ASP A 1131 80.27 -53.18 48.65
N PRO A 1132 79.83 -54.36 48.16
CA PRO A 1132 78.57 -54.84 47.54
C PRO A 1132 78.02 -56.12 48.23
N THR A 1133 76.86 -56.62 47.77
CA THR A 1133 76.65 -58.07 47.50
C THR A 1133 75.63 -58.29 46.37
N GLY A 1134 75.98 -59.09 45.36
CA GLY A 1134 75.24 -59.32 44.11
C GLY A 1134 74.27 -60.54 44.06
N PRO A 1135 74.19 -61.28 42.93
CA PRO A 1135 72.98 -61.32 42.09
C PRO A 1135 72.45 -62.74 41.75
N THR A 1136 71.31 -62.82 41.05
CA THR A 1136 70.91 -63.99 40.23
C THR A 1136 70.19 -63.55 38.94
N ASP A 1137 70.53 -64.23 37.84
CA ASP A 1137 70.29 -63.92 36.41
C ASP A 1137 69.31 -64.96 35.75
N PRO A 1138 69.13 -65.10 34.41
CA PRO A 1138 67.86 -64.87 33.69
C PRO A 1138 67.42 -66.07 32.79
N THR A 1139 66.42 -65.91 31.92
CA THR A 1139 66.36 -66.61 30.60
C THR A 1139 65.41 -65.90 29.61
N ASP A 1140 65.82 -65.89 28.33
CA ASP A 1140 65.32 -65.14 27.15
C ASP A 1140 64.71 -66.13 26.07
N PRO A 1141 64.57 -65.83 24.75
CA PRO A 1141 63.32 -65.65 24.00
C PRO A 1141 63.13 -66.60 22.78
N SER A 1142 62.12 -66.39 21.91
CA SER A 1142 62.22 -66.64 20.45
C SER A 1142 61.04 -66.07 19.64
N GLY A 1143 61.32 -65.56 18.43
CA GLY A 1143 60.44 -64.77 17.56
C GLY A 1143 59.71 -65.52 16.42
N PRO A 1144 59.76 -65.03 15.15
CA PRO A 1144 58.59 -64.57 14.40
C PRO A 1144 58.30 -65.35 13.09
N GLY A 1145 57.18 -65.06 12.38
CA GLY A 1145 56.95 -65.57 11.01
C GLY A 1145 55.67 -65.11 10.30
N ASN A 1146 55.86 -64.48 9.12
CA ASN A 1146 54.89 -64.11 8.08
C ASN A 1146 54.15 -65.32 7.45
N GLY A 1147 52.99 -65.08 6.80
CA GLY A 1147 52.43 -66.05 5.84
C GLY A 1147 51.07 -65.71 5.23
N ASN A 1148 51.08 -65.42 3.93
CA ASN A 1148 50.02 -64.96 3.02
C ASN A 1148 49.03 -66.08 2.56
N GLY A 1149 47.81 -65.70 2.17
CA GLY A 1149 47.12 -66.26 0.97
C GLY A 1149 45.97 -67.28 1.12
N GLY A 1150 44.76 -66.86 0.71
CA GLY A 1150 44.06 -67.46 -0.45
C GLY A 1150 43.01 -68.58 -0.27
N SER A 1151 41.73 -68.18 -0.35
CA SER A 1151 40.66 -68.71 -1.24
C SER A 1151 40.25 -70.20 -1.26
N THR A 1152 38.93 -70.41 -1.09
CA THR A 1152 37.96 -71.36 -1.73
C THR A 1152 37.12 -72.07 -0.65
N GLY A 1153 35.81 -72.29 -0.74
CA GLY A 1153 34.78 -72.13 -1.76
C GLY A 1153 33.62 -73.06 -1.37
N GLU A 1154 32.38 -72.58 -1.52
CA GLU A 1154 31.11 -73.31 -1.70
C GLU A 1154 30.42 -74.08 -0.54
N GLY A 1155 29.10 -73.85 -0.42
CA GLY A 1155 28.15 -74.98 -0.34
C GLY A 1155 27.05 -74.98 0.74
N SER A 1156 26.03 -74.12 0.58
CA SER A 1156 24.57 -74.42 0.71
C SER A 1156 23.94 -75.03 1.98
N ASP A 1157 23.00 -74.26 2.57
CA ASP A 1157 21.53 -74.50 2.56
C ASP A 1157 20.70 -74.67 3.87
N VAL A 1158 19.81 -73.67 4.06
CA VAL A 1158 18.35 -73.71 4.36
C VAL A 1158 17.78 -73.44 5.79
N ALA A 1159 16.97 -72.36 5.81
CA ALA A 1159 15.77 -71.99 6.60
C ALA A 1159 15.90 -71.64 8.11
N GLY A 1160 15.23 -70.62 8.67
CA GLY A 1160 14.28 -69.61 8.18
C GLY A 1160 13.63 -68.86 9.38
N GLY A 1161 13.05 -67.67 9.15
CA GLY A 1161 12.16 -66.98 10.11
C GLY A 1161 12.47 -65.49 10.33
N SER A 1162 11.57 -64.61 9.88
CA SER A 1162 11.75 -63.14 9.78
C SER A 1162 10.90 -62.34 10.76
N SER A 1163 11.38 -61.11 11.01
CA SER A 1163 10.72 -59.79 11.13
C SER A 1163 9.62 -59.56 12.19
N ASP A 1164 9.86 -58.54 13.01
CA ASP A 1164 8.89 -57.82 13.83
C ASP A 1164 9.16 -56.31 13.67
N THR A 1165 8.20 -55.55 13.15
CA THR A 1165 8.18 -54.07 13.14
C THR A 1165 6.80 -53.60 13.61
N GLY A 1166 6.78 -52.82 14.68
CA GLY A 1166 5.59 -52.25 15.31
C GLY A 1166 5.10 -50.98 14.60
N ALA A 1167 3.78 -50.83 14.59
CA ALA A 1167 2.98 -49.98 13.71
C ALA A 1167 2.90 -48.48 14.08
N ILE A 1168 2.71 -47.66 13.05
CA ILE A 1168 2.33 -46.24 13.08
C ILE A 1168 0.84 -46.15 12.68
N ALA A 1169 0.07 -45.31 13.38
CA ALA A 1169 -1.37 -45.12 13.16
C ALA A 1169 -1.66 -44.29 11.89
N THR A 1170 -2.65 -44.74 11.12
CA THR A 1170 -3.19 -44.08 9.92
C THR A 1170 -4.67 -43.74 10.16
N THR A 1171 -5.07 -42.50 9.88
CA THR A 1171 -6.48 -42.06 9.87
C THR A 1171 -7.00 -41.99 8.44
N GLY A 1172 -7.68 -43.05 8.00
CA GLY A 1172 -8.45 -43.09 6.76
C GLY A 1172 -9.85 -43.61 7.04
N PHE A 1173 -10.85 -42.74 7.00
CA PHE A 1173 -12.26 -43.15 7.07
C PHE A 1173 -12.69 -43.72 5.71
N ALA A 1174 -12.84 -45.04 5.64
CA ALA A 1174 -13.50 -45.73 4.54
C ALA A 1174 -14.97 -45.98 4.91
N ALA A 1175 -15.87 -45.52 4.05
CA ALA A 1175 -17.29 -45.79 4.11
C ALA A 1175 -17.59 -47.26 3.73
N GLY A 1176 -18.46 -47.92 4.49
CA GLY A 1176 -19.02 -49.21 4.09
C GLY A 1176 -19.81 -49.93 5.19
N SER A 1177 -21.08 -50.21 4.91
CA SER A 1177 -22.01 -51.12 5.60
C SER A 1177 -22.80 -50.62 6.83
N LEU A 1178 -23.91 -49.91 6.56
CA LEU A 1178 -25.16 -50.11 7.30
C LEU A 1178 -26.31 -50.30 6.29
N GLY A 1179 -26.70 -51.55 6.11
CA GLY A 1179 -27.95 -51.93 5.46
C GLY A 1179 -29.09 -51.99 6.48
N LEU A 1180 -30.28 -51.65 5.98
CA LEU A 1180 -31.61 -51.86 6.56
C LEU A 1180 -31.98 -51.09 7.84
N GLY A 1181 -32.76 -50.02 7.63
CA GLY A 1181 -33.67 -49.47 8.64
C GLY A 1181 -34.10 -48.05 8.31
N GLY A 1182 -35.21 -47.87 7.58
CA GLY A 1182 -35.75 -46.52 7.35
C GLY A 1182 -36.75 -46.32 6.21
N ALA A 1183 -37.33 -47.37 5.64
CA ALA A 1183 -38.52 -47.23 4.80
C ALA A 1183 -39.76 -47.19 5.71
N ILE A 1184 -40.14 -46.00 6.18
CA ILE A 1184 -41.49 -45.54 6.60
C ILE A 1184 -41.30 -44.06 6.99
N LEU A 1185 -41.32 -43.16 6.01
CA LEU A 1185 -41.62 -41.72 6.16
C LEU A 1185 -41.82 -41.00 4.81
N LEU A 1186 -42.12 -41.78 3.75
CA LEU A 1186 -42.32 -41.32 2.37
C LEU A 1186 -43.80 -41.34 1.91
N LEU A 1187 -44.76 -41.38 2.85
CA LEU A 1187 -46.20 -41.43 2.53
C LEU A 1187 -47.08 -40.37 3.21
N ALA A 1188 -46.51 -39.27 3.69
CA ALA A 1188 -47.29 -38.15 4.27
C ALA A 1188 -47.05 -36.77 3.58
N GLY A 1189 -46.18 -36.67 2.57
CA GLY A 1189 -45.84 -35.40 1.91
C GLY A 1189 -46.57 -35.12 0.58
N ALA A 1190 -47.30 -36.09 0.02
CA ALA A 1190 -47.87 -36.00 -1.32
C ALA A 1190 -49.32 -35.47 -1.40
N ALA A 1191 -49.93 -35.08 -0.27
CA ALA A 1191 -51.33 -34.60 -0.24
C ALA A 1191 -51.49 -33.07 -0.05
N LEU A 1192 -50.40 -32.30 0.14
CA LEU A 1192 -50.47 -30.86 0.41
C LEU A 1192 -50.06 -29.95 -0.78
N VAL A 1193 -49.58 -30.54 -1.88
CA VAL A 1193 -49.18 -29.79 -3.10
C VAL A 1193 -50.35 -29.62 -4.10
N VAL A 1194 -51.46 -30.36 -3.93
CA VAL A 1194 -52.64 -30.24 -4.81
C VAL A 1194 -53.68 -29.23 -4.31
N ILE A 1195 -53.59 -28.75 -3.05
CA ILE A 1195 -54.53 -27.76 -2.49
C ILE A 1195 -54.01 -26.30 -2.57
N ARG A 1196 -52.71 -26.07 -2.79
CA ARG A 1196 -52.14 -24.70 -2.94
C ARG A 1196 -52.14 -24.15 -4.37
N ARG A 1197 -52.46 -24.94 -5.40
CA ARG A 1197 -52.58 -24.49 -6.81
C ARG A 1197 -53.99 -24.06 -7.25
N ARG A 1198 -54.95 -23.92 -6.33
CA ARG A 1198 -56.33 -23.48 -6.63
C ARG A 1198 -56.79 -22.16 -5.96
N LYS A 1199 -55.87 -21.36 -5.39
CA LYS A 1199 -56.22 -20.10 -4.69
C LYS A 1199 -55.46 -18.83 -5.12
N LEU A 1200 -54.92 -18.78 -6.35
CA LEU A 1200 -54.33 -17.56 -6.93
C LEU A 1200 -54.86 -17.23 -8.34
N ARG A 1201 -56.10 -17.63 -8.65
CA ARG A 1201 -56.89 -17.11 -9.77
C ARG A 1201 -58.22 -16.57 -9.24
N THR A 1202 -58.19 -15.38 -8.64
CA THR A 1202 -59.31 -14.42 -8.55
C THR A 1202 -58.85 -13.19 -7.75
N ARG A 1203 -59.17 -11.99 -8.26
CA ARG A 1203 -58.88 -10.62 -7.77
C ARG A 1203 -57.55 -10.09 -8.33
N GLN A 1204 -57.51 -9.23 -9.36
CA GLN A 1204 -58.24 -7.96 -9.56
C GLN A 1204 -58.09 -7.00 -8.40
#